data_AF-A0A7W2UML8-F1
#
_entry.id   AF-A0A7W2UML8-F1
#
_cell.length_a   1.000
_cell.length_b   1.000
_cell.length_c   1.000
_cell.angle_alpha   90.00
_cell.angle_beta   90.00
_cell.angle_gamma   90.00
#
_symmetry.space_group_name_H-M   'P 1'
#
loop_
_entity.id
_entity.type
_entity.pdbx_description
1 polymer ?
#
loop_
_entity_poly.entity_id
_entity_poly.type
_entity_poly.pdbx_seq_one_letter_code
_entity_poly.pdbx_strand_id
1 'polypeptide(L)'
;MKAIRRFSVRPVLPEPLRPLNRLARNLRWSWHPETRELFESVDPEGWRESGGDPVRLLGAVPLSRLADLAEDRSFLRRLTAAADDLHDYLTGPRWYQGRAAAEDRAGPIPVESAPAVSPGAPVPPDASVPAVSPGASVPPDASVPTASPGASVPSVPPAPSGLPTAIAYFSPEFGITAALPQYSGGLGILAGDHLKAASDLGVPLMGVGLLYRHGYFRQSLSRDGWQQEHYPVLDPDELPLTQLCETDGRPVRIPLTLPGGRPLHARVWQAQVGRVPLLLLDSDVEENGHGEREVTDRLYGGGSEHRLLQEMLLGIGGVRALRAYCRLTGHPEPEVFHTNEGHAGFQGLERIRELIADGADFDTAHEAVRAGTVFTTHTPVPAGIDRFDRELVARHFGDDAELPGIEVERILALGMETYPGGEPNLFNMAVMGLRLAQRANGVSTLHGRVSREMFAGLWPGFDPEEVPITSVTNGVHAPTWTAPEVTRLGARQFGHLGDSELWELRRTLRKRLVAEVRRRLYASWRQRGAGTAELGWIDGVLDPDVLTIGFARRVPSYKRLTLMLRDQDRLMELLLHPERPVQIVVAGKAHPADDGGKRLVQELVRFADDPRVRHRLVFLPDYGMGMAQNLYPGCDVWLNNPLRPLEACGTSGMKAALNGCLNLSVLDGWWDEWYEPDFGWAIPTADGDAIDETRRDDLEAAALYDLLEQRVAPRFYDRGLDGLPGRWIAMVRRTLTTLGPKVLAGRMVREYVERLYAPAARSHRALTLEAAAELARWKTRIRAAWPDVAVDHVEAHLTPPAPGGAAELGSTLSLRARVRLGTLDPADVEVQAVAGRVDDTDHITDATHIPLKPTAGPDLEGSRRYEAPLALNRTGPFGYTIRVLPTHPLLSHPAEPGLIAIPSETTSEAAGVLMR
;
A
#
# COMPACT_ATOMS: atom_id res chain seq x y z
N MET A 1 -11.17 -34.89 27.09
CA MET A 1 -12.39 -34.97 26.25
C MET A 1 -12.33 -33.85 25.22
N LYS A 2 -12.69 -34.08 23.95
CA LYS A 2 -12.78 -33.03 22.90
C LYS A 2 -14.26 -32.70 22.66
N ALA A 3 -14.58 -31.43 22.41
CA ALA A 3 -15.95 -31.01 22.12
C ALA A 3 -16.43 -31.60 20.78
N ILE A 4 -17.67 -32.11 20.72
CA ILE A 4 -18.30 -32.63 19.50
C ILE A 4 -18.71 -31.49 18.57
N ARG A 5 -19.11 -30.34 19.14
CA ARG A 5 -19.48 -29.12 18.42
C ARG A 5 -19.13 -27.91 19.29
N ARG A 6 -18.60 -26.84 18.69
CA ARG A 6 -18.47 -25.52 19.31
C ARG A 6 -19.67 -24.66 18.92
N PHE A 7 -20.21 -23.91 19.86
CA PHE A 7 -21.19 -22.85 19.62
C PHE A 7 -20.88 -21.72 20.60
N SER A 8 -21.07 -20.48 20.14
CA SER A 8 -20.77 -19.28 20.92
C SER A 8 -22.04 -18.75 21.58
N VAL A 9 -22.02 -18.61 22.91
CA VAL A 9 -23.12 -18.01 23.68
C VAL A 9 -22.82 -16.53 23.86
N ARG A 10 -23.64 -15.67 23.26
CA ARG A 10 -23.47 -14.22 23.41
C ARG A 10 -24.16 -13.75 24.70
N PRO A 11 -23.50 -12.91 25.51
CA PRO A 11 -24.14 -12.30 26.68
C PRO A 11 -25.25 -11.35 26.23
N VAL A 12 -26.43 -11.45 26.84
CA VAL A 12 -27.46 -10.43 26.68
C VAL A 12 -27.10 -9.27 27.59
N LEU A 13 -26.61 -8.18 27.01
CA LEU A 13 -26.26 -6.99 27.76
C LEU A 13 -27.54 -6.34 28.33
N PRO A 14 -27.53 -5.87 29.60
CA PRO A 14 -28.59 -5.02 30.15
C PRO A 14 -28.86 -3.81 29.24
N GLU A 15 -30.11 -3.32 29.22
CA GLU A 15 -30.53 -2.19 28.36
C GLU A 15 -29.55 -1.00 28.38
N PRO A 16 -29.11 -0.50 29.56
CA PRO A 16 -28.19 0.64 29.63
C PRO A 16 -26.81 0.38 29.00
N LEU A 17 -26.42 -0.90 28.87
CA LEU A 17 -25.11 -1.33 28.38
C LEU A 17 -25.10 -1.75 26.91
N ARG A 18 -26.26 -1.78 26.23
CA ARG A 18 -26.37 -2.12 24.80
C ARG A 18 -25.40 -1.37 23.88
N PRO A 19 -25.07 -0.07 24.10
CA PRO A 19 -24.10 0.63 23.27
C PRO A 19 -22.71 -0.02 23.20
N LEU A 20 -22.31 -0.80 24.22
CA LEU A 20 -21.03 -1.54 24.21
C LEU A 20 -20.92 -2.50 23.02
N ASN A 21 -22.02 -3.13 22.59
CA ASN A 21 -22.00 -4.03 21.44
C ASN A 21 -21.67 -3.28 20.14
N ARG A 22 -22.28 -2.10 19.94
CA ARG A 22 -21.99 -1.24 18.78
C ARG A 22 -20.53 -0.76 18.80
N LEU A 23 -20.04 -0.33 19.96
CA LEU A 23 -18.65 0.10 20.14
C LEU A 23 -17.67 -1.05 19.89
N ALA A 24 -17.96 -2.27 20.36
CA ALA A 24 -17.08 -3.44 20.21
C ALA A 24 -17.00 -3.91 18.74
N ARG A 25 -18.11 -3.82 18.00
CA ARG A 25 -18.20 -4.22 16.58
C ARG A 25 -17.68 -3.18 15.60
N ASN A 26 -17.47 -1.93 16.02
CA ASN A 26 -16.79 -0.93 15.19
C ASN A 26 -15.31 -0.83 15.57
N LEU A 27 -14.43 -1.31 14.70
CA LEU A 27 -13.00 -1.44 14.92
C LEU A 27 -12.27 -0.12 15.22
N ARG A 28 -12.94 1.05 15.10
CA ARG A 28 -12.39 2.34 15.54
C ARG A 28 -11.88 2.31 16.99
N TRP A 29 -12.48 1.49 17.86
CA TRP A 29 -11.95 1.31 19.22
C TRP A 29 -10.45 0.99 19.21
N SER A 30 -9.92 0.30 18.21
CA SER A 30 -8.50 -0.10 18.20
C SER A 30 -7.51 1.06 18.04
N TRP A 31 -7.96 2.22 17.53
CA TRP A 31 -7.17 3.45 17.41
C TRP A 31 -7.83 4.68 18.06
N HIS A 32 -8.82 4.47 18.91
CA HIS A 32 -9.49 5.52 19.69
C HIS A 32 -9.25 5.30 21.19
N PRO A 33 -8.31 6.04 21.82
CA PRO A 33 -7.88 5.82 23.21
C PRO A 33 -9.04 5.76 24.21
N GLU A 34 -9.97 6.70 24.14
CA GLU A 34 -11.08 6.87 25.08
C GLU A 34 -12.01 5.65 25.07
N THR A 35 -12.24 5.05 23.90
CA THR A 35 -13.04 3.82 23.78
C THR A 35 -12.28 2.60 24.31
N ARG A 36 -10.95 2.55 24.16
CA ARG A 36 -10.13 1.46 24.76
C ARG A 36 -10.15 1.54 26.27
N GLU A 37 -9.96 2.73 26.83
CA GLU A 37 -10.01 2.97 28.27
C GLU A 37 -11.40 2.68 28.86
N LEU A 38 -12.47 2.89 28.07
CA LEU A 38 -13.81 2.48 28.45
C LEU A 38 -13.90 0.95 28.59
N PHE A 39 -13.45 0.19 27.59
CA PHE A 39 -13.45 -1.28 27.65
C PHE A 39 -12.54 -1.82 28.74
N GLU A 40 -11.34 -1.28 28.91
CA GLU A 40 -10.43 -1.66 29.99
C GLU A 40 -11.07 -1.45 31.38
N SER A 41 -11.88 -0.39 31.55
CA SER A 41 -12.57 -0.13 32.82
C SER A 41 -13.73 -1.08 33.14
N VAL A 42 -14.22 -1.86 32.16
CA VAL A 42 -15.24 -2.89 32.40
C VAL A 42 -14.67 -3.96 33.34
N ASP A 43 -13.52 -4.52 32.97
CA ASP A 43 -12.74 -5.49 33.75
C ASP A 43 -11.26 -5.40 33.31
N PRO A 44 -10.38 -4.75 34.10
CA PRO A 44 -8.97 -4.57 33.73
C PRO A 44 -8.16 -5.87 33.66
N GLU A 45 -8.56 -6.91 34.41
CA GLU A 45 -7.90 -8.22 34.33
C GLU A 45 -8.39 -8.97 33.11
N GLY A 46 -9.72 -9.06 32.93
CA GLY A 46 -10.34 -9.65 31.74
C GLY A 46 -9.88 -8.99 30.43
N TRP A 47 -9.63 -7.69 30.42
CA TRP A 47 -9.09 -6.97 29.24
C TRP A 47 -7.67 -7.43 28.86
N ARG A 48 -6.82 -7.68 29.86
CA ARG A 48 -5.46 -8.21 29.62
C ARG A 48 -5.53 -9.65 29.14
N GLU A 49 -6.38 -10.46 29.73
CA GLU A 49 -6.57 -11.88 29.35
C GLU A 49 -7.19 -12.03 27.96
N SER A 50 -8.11 -11.13 27.57
CA SER A 50 -8.70 -11.12 26.23
C SER A 50 -7.73 -10.65 25.14
N GLY A 51 -6.55 -10.15 25.53
CA GLY A 51 -5.57 -9.56 24.62
C GLY A 51 -5.98 -8.19 24.09
N GLY A 52 -6.81 -7.46 24.85
CA GLY A 52 -7.35 -6.17 24.44
C GLY A 52 -8.45 -6.26 23.38
N ASP A 53 -9.21 -7.36 23.38
CA ASP A 53 -10.33 -7.60 22.48
C ASP A 53 -11.67 -7.34 23.21
N PRO A 54 -12.43 -6.31 22.81
CA PRO A 54 -13.74 -6.02 23.41
C PRO A 54 -14.77 -7.14 23.26
N VAL A 55 -14.75 -7.89 22.16
CA VAL A 55 -15.75 -8.95 21.91
C VAL A 55 -15.52 -10.11 22.86
N ARG A 56 -14.26 -10.55 22.97
CA ARG A 56 -13.87 -11.59 23.94
C ARG A 56 -14.05 -11.15 25.38
N LEU A 57 -13.69 -9.89 25.70
CA LEU A 57 -13.92 -9.31 27.02
C LEU A 57 -15.38 -9.44 27.41
N LEU A 58 -16.30 -8.92 26.58
CA LEU A 58 -17.73 -8.94 26.89
C LEU A 58 -18.26 -10.38 27.03
N GLY A 59 -17.74 -11.33 26.24
CA GLY A 59 -18.08 -12.75 26.37
C GLY A 59 -17.60 -13.43 27.65
N ALA A 60 -16.57 -12.90 28.32
CA ALA A 60 -15.99 -13.47 29.53
C ALA A 60 -16.43 -12.75 30.83
N VAL A 61 -16.87 -11.50 30.76
CA VAL A 61 -17.24 -10.70 31.94
C VAL A 61 -18.45 -11.31 32.66
N PRO A 62 -18.40 -11.51 33.99
CA PRO A 62 -19.51 -12.06 34.75
C PRO A 62 -20.78 -11.19 34.70
N LEU A 63 -21.96 -11.82 34.72
CA LEU A 63 -23.25 -11.11 34.71
C LEU A 63 -23.43 -10.15 35.90
N SER A 64 -22.89 -10.49 37.07
CA SER A 64 -22.93 -9.61 38.25
C SER A 64 -22.19 -8.29 37.98
N ARG A 65 -21.01 -8.37 37.33
CA ARG A 65 -20.24 -7.18 36.97
C ARG A 65 -20.97 -6.32 35.95
N LEU A 66 -21.66 -6.93 34.99
CA LEU A 66 -22.51 -6.20 34.04
C LEU A 66 -23.70 -5.53 34.74
N ALA A 67 -24.29 -6.16 35.76
CA ALA A 67 -25.34 -5.55 36.55
C ALA A 67 -24.83 -4.32 37.33
N ASP A 68 -23.67 -4.43 37.98
CA ASP A 68 -23.03 -3.30 38.69
C ASP A 68 -22.77 -2.11 37.75
N LEU A 69 -22.22 -2.38 36.57
CA LEU A 69 -21.95 -1.35 35.55
C LEU A 69 -23.22 -0.71 34.99
N ALA A 70 -24.33 -1.44 34.97
CA ALA A 70 -25.63 -0.92 34.53
C ALA A 70 -26.23 0.09 35.53
N GLU A 71 -25.76 0.12 36.78
CA GLU A 71 -26.17 1.09 37.80
C GLU A 71 -25.12 2.20 38.04
N ASP A 72 -23.89 2.02 37.56
CA ASP A 72 -22.81 3.01 37.69
C ASP A 72 -23.02 4.22 36.76
N ARG A 73 -23.54 5.32 37.33
CA ARG A 73 -23.76 6.59 36.62
C ARG A 73 -22.51 7.19 35.99
N SER A 74 -21.33 6.96 36.56
CA SER A 74 -20.07 7.48 36.00
C SER A 74 -19.68 6.71 34.73
N PHE A 75 -19.78 5.39 34.79
CA PHE A 75 -19.55 4.52 33.64
C PHE A 75 -20.54 4.80 32.52
N LEU A 76 -21.84 4.88 32.83
CA LEU A 76 -22.88 5.16 31.83
C LEU A 76 -22.68 6.49 31.10
N ARG A 77 -22.25 7.55 31.79
CA ARG A 77 -21.92 8.84 31.13
C ARG A 77 -20.77 8.70 30.14
N ARG A 78 -19.70 7.97 30.51
CA ARG A 78 -18.57 7.70 29.60
C ARG A 78 -19.00 6.84 28.41
N LEU A 79 -19.88 5.87 28.64
CA LEU A 79 -20.45 5.02 27.59
C LEU A 79 -21.28 5.83 26.59
N THR A 80 -22.18 6.70 27.08
CA THR A 80 -22.96 7.60 26.22
C THR A 80 -22.05 8.53 25.42
N ALA A 81 -21.07 9.18 26.06
CA ALA A 81 -20.14 10.05 25.36
C ALA A 81 -19.35 9.32 24.26
N ALA A 82 -18.89 8.10 24.52
CA ALA A 82 -18.19 7.29 23.51
C ALA A 82 -19.10 6.85 22.36
N ALA A 83 -20.38 6.58 22.64
CA ALA A 83 -21.37 6.22 21.62
C ALA A 83 -21.76 7.42 20.74
N ASP A 84 -21.93 8.60 21.34
CA ASP A 84 -22.22 9.85 20.65
C ASP A 84 -21.03 10.29 19.79
N ASP A 85 -19.81 10.23 20.32
CA ASP A 85 -18.59 10.50 19.56
C ASP A 85 -18.43 9.53 18.37
N LEU A 86 -18.75 8.24 18.54
CA LEU A 86 -18.77 7.32 17.41
C LEU A 86 -19.86 7.70 16.39
N HIS A 87 -21.04 8.15 16.83
CA HIS A 87 -22.08 8.60 15.92
C HIS A 87 -21.60 9.81 15.10
N ASP A 88 -21.11 10.85 15.75
CA ASP A 88 -20.53 12.04 15.10
C ASP A 88 -19.37 11.65 14.17
N TYR A 89 -18.53 10.70 14.63
CA TYR A 89 -17.44 10.19 13.82
C TYR A 89 -17.91 9.52 12.53
N LEU A 90 -19.09 8.92 12.49
CA LEU A 90 -19.62 8.20 11.34
C LEU A 90 -20.47 9.07 10.42
N THR A 91 -21.17 10.07 10.95
CA THR A 91 -22.16 10.87 10.19
C THR A 91 -21.65 12.25 9.80
N GLY A 92 -20.72 12.84 10.56
CA GLY A 92 -20.22 14.19 10.30
C GLY A 92 -19.46 14.32 8.96
N PRO A 93 -19.38 15.51 8.36
CA PRO A 93 -18.54 15.74 7.20
C PRO A 93 -17.05 15.60 7.55
N ARG A 94 -16.27 15.02 6.63
CA ARG A 94 -14.81 14.91 6.74
C ARG A 94 -14.13 15.64 5.57
N TRP A 95 -12.82 15.48 5.45
CA TRP A 95 -12.02 16.07 4.37
C TRP A 95 -12.63 15.82 2.98
N TYR A 96 -13.07 14.59 2.72
CA TYR A 96 -13.62 14.20 1.44
C TYR A 96 -14.91 14.96 1.09
N GLN A 97 -15.87 15.03 2.03
CA GLN A 97 -17.11 15.80 1.86
C GLN A 97 -16.87 17.32 1.79
N GLY A 98 -15.81 17.82 2.44
CA GLY A 98 -15.41 19.23 2.31
C GLY A 98 -14.86 19.58 0.93
N ARG A 99 -14.08 18.68 0.32
CA ARG A 99 -13.60 18.84 -1.06
C ARG A 99 -14.73 18.75 -2.07
N ALA A 100 -15.67 17.84 -1.83
CA ALA A 100 -16.87 17.70 -2.61
C ALA A 100 -17.65 19.00 -2.77
N ALA A 101 -17.97 19.64 -1.64
CA ALA A 101 -18.68 20.91 -1.65
C ALA A 101 -17.90 22.05 -2.30
N ALA A 102 -16.56 21.98 -2.36
CA ALA A 102 -15.73 22.98 -3.03
C ALA A 102 -15.74 22.79 -4.57
N GLU A 103 -15.70 21.55 -5.06
CA GLU A 103 -15.81 21.23 -6.49
C GLU A 103 -17.19 21.60 -7.03
N ASP A 104 -18.28 21.27 -6.32
CA ASP A 104 -19.65 21.61 -6.74
C ASP A 104 -19.86 23.13 -6.83
N ARG A 105 -19.17 23.92 -5.99
CA ARG A 105 -19.20 25.39 -6.05
C ARG A 105 -18.36 25.98 -7.18
N ALA A 106 -17.34 25.26 -7.65
CA ALA A 106 -16.49 25.71 -8.75
C ALA A 106 -17.16 25.51 -10.13
N GLY A 107 -18.22 24.71 -10.21
CA GLY A 107 -18.93 24.40 -11.45
C GLY A 107 -18.10 23.57 -12.43
N PRO A 108 -18.70 22.99 -13.49
CA PRO A 108 -17.94 22.31 -14.54
C PRO A 108 -17.05 23.35 -15.24
N ILE A 109 -15.74 23.20 -15.10
CA ILE A 109 -14.77 23.89 -15.95
C ILE A 109 -14.99 23.35 -17.37
N PRO A 110 -15.35 24.20 -18.37
CA PRO A 110 -15.43 23.75 -19.75
C PRO A 110 -14.09 23.14 -20.15
N VAL A 111 -14.12 22.03 -20.88
CA VAL A 111 -12.92 21.50 -21.55
C VAL A 111 -12.57 22.49 -22.67
N GLU A 112 -11.91 23.60 -22.32
CA GLU A 112 -11.34 24.51 -23.28
C GLU A 112 -9.94 24.02 -23.68
N SER A 113 -9.79 23.73 -24.97
CA SER A 113 -8.51 23.69 -25.67
C SER A 113 -7.61 24.83 -25.22
N ALA A 114 -6.37 24.51 -24.85
CA ALA A 114 -5.36 25.47 -24.39
C ALA A 114 -5.33 26.75 -25.24
N PRO A 115 -5.56 27.95 -24.66
CA PRO A 115 -5.36 29.20 -25.38
C PRO A 115 -3.91 29.67 -25.21
N ALA A 116 -3.39 30.24 -26.29
CA ALA A 116 -2.06 30.84 -26.39
C ALA A 116 -1.85 31.98 -25.40
N VAL A 117 -0.66 32.03 -24.79
CA VAL A 117 -0.21 33.12 -23.91
C VAL A 117 0.29 34.31 -24.74
N SER A 118 -0.16 35.51 -24.39
CA SER A 118 0.61 36.76 -24.59
C SER A 118 0.33 37.75 -23.45
N PRO A 119 1.27 38.65 -23.10
CA PRO A 119 1.37 39.24 -21.76
C PRO A 119 0.86 40.68 -21.65
N GLY A 120 0.38 41.09 -20.46
CA GLY A 120 0.37 42.52 -20.07
C GLY A 120 -0.69 43.01 -19.06
N ALA A 121 -0.27 43.16 -17.79
CA ALA A 121 -0.66 44.18 -16.78
C ALA A 121 -2.10 44.24 -16.19
N PRO A 122 -2.36 45.03 -15.10
CA PRO A 122 -1.90 44.87 -13.71
C PRO A 122 -3.05 44.77 -12.67
N VAL A 123 -2.69 44.41 -11.44
CA VAL A 123 -3.55 44.16 -10.25
C VAL A 123 -3.99 45.44 -9.52
N PRO A 124 -5.22 45.52 -8.97
CA PRO A 124 -5.56 46.40 -7.85
C PRO A 124 -5.82 45.64 -6.52
N PRO A 125 -5.66 46.29 -5.35
CA PRO A 125 -5.66 45.63 -4.05
C PRO A 125 -7.00 45.73 -3.27
N ASP A 126 -7.10 44.86 -2.26
CA ASP A 126 -7.92 44.92 -1.04
C ASP A 126 -9.44 44.81 -1.10
N ALA A 127 -9.98 43.83 -0.35
CA ALA A 127 -11.18 44.00 0.48
C ALA A 127 -11.41 42.79 1.44
N SER A 128 -11.05 43.01 2.71
CA SER A 128 -11.84 42.74 3.94
C SER A 128 -12.81 41.54 4.02
N VAL A 129 -12.55 40.69 5.01
CA VAL A 129 -13.44 39.69 5.64
C VAL A 129 -14.59 40.36 6.41
N PRO A 130 -15.85 39.84 6.38
CA PRO A 130 -16.84 40.17 7.37
C PRO A 130 -17.05 39.06 8.41
N ALA A 131 -17.32 39.54 9.63
CA ALA A 131 -17.49 38.80 10.87
C ALA A 131 -18.80 37.98 10.93
N VAL A 132 -18.75 36.91 11.72
CA VAL A 132 -19.89 36.08 12.12
C VAL A 132 -20.53 36.68 13.36
N SER A 133 -21.87 36.69 13.42
CA SER A 133 -22.65 36.83 14.65
C SER A 133 -23.80 35.81 14.68
N PRO A 134 -24.20 35.31 15.86
CA PRO A 134 -25.05 34.12 15.99
C PRO A 134 -26.51 34.47 16.33
N GLY A 135 -27.44 33.58 15.98
CA GLY A 135 -28.75 33.52 16.64
C GLY A 135 -29.91 33.05 15.78
N ALA A 136 -30.47 31.87 16.14
CA ALA A 136 -31.89 31.49 16.06
C ALA A 136 -31.99 29.98 16.41
N SER A 137 -32.30 29.62 17.65
CA SER A 137 -33.64 29.25 18.15
C SER A 137 -34.20 27.94 17.57
N VAL A 138 -34.14 26.88 18.38
CA VAL A 138 -34.73 25.54 18.19
C VAL A 138 -36.15 25.52 18.74
N PRO A 139 -37.15 24.94 18.04
CA PRO A 139 -38.37 24.43 18.67
C PRO A 139 -38.26 22.92 18.94
N PRO A 140 -38.86 22.41 20.04
CA PRO A 140 -38.82 21.01 20.40
C PRO A 140 -40.00 20.26 19.77
N ASP A 141 -39.74 19.07 19.22
CA ASP A 141 -40.68 17.97 19.43
C ASP A 141 -39.99 16.62 19.18
N ALA A 142 -39.94 15.82 20.24
CA ALA A 142 -39.28 14.53 20.28
C ALA A 142 -40.35 13.43 20.20
N SER A 143 -40.49 12.82 19.03
CA SER A 143 -41.12 11.51 18.88
C SER A 143 -40.02 10.46 18.65
N VAL A 144 -39.84 9.59 19.63
CA VAL A 144 -38.90 8.46 19.64
C VAL A 144 -39.31 7.42 18.58
N PRO A 145 -38.44 7.03 17.62
CA PRO A 145 -38.64 5.83 16.84
C PRO A 145 -37.95 4.64 17.52
N THR A 146 -38.75 3.60 17.73
CA THR A 146 -38.36 2.25 18.16
C THR A 146 -37.31 1.63 17.24
N ALA A 147 -36.23 1.11 17.82
CA ALA A 147 -35.10 0.51 17.12
C ALA A 147 -35.41 -0.90 16.57
N SER A 148 -35.21 -1.10 15.27
CA SER A 148 -35.04 -2.42 14.65
C SER A 148 -33.56 -2.82 14.67
N PRO A 149 -33.21 -4.10 14.89
CA PRO A 149 -31.82 -4.55 14.89
C PRO A 149 -31.34 -4.78 13.44
N GLY A 150 -30.96 -3.70 12.77
CA GLY A 150 -30.15 -3.74 11.56
C GLY A 150 -29.02 -2.72 11.76
N ALA A 151 -27.77 -3.11 11.55
CA ALA A 151 -26.67 -2.15 11.53
C ALA A 151 -26.94 -1.17 10.37
N SER A 152 -27.47 0.01 10.69
CA SER A 152 -27.67 1.07 9.70
C SER A 152 -26.30 1.49 9.19
N VAL A 153 -25.98 1.11 7.95
CA VAL A 153 -24.85 1.69 7.22
C VAL A 153 -25.11 3.21 7.15
N PRO A 154 -24.17 4.07 7.57
CA PRO A 154 -24.37 5.50 7.45
C PRO A 154 -24.62 5.84 5.97
N SER A 155 -25.69 6.59 5.69
CA SER A 155 -26.03 7.03 4.34
C SER A 155 -24.85 7.76 3.72
N VAL A 156 -24.32 7.27 2.59
CA VAL A 156 -23.26 7.94 1.85
C VAL A 156 -23.87 9.21 1.23
N PRO A 157 -23.38 10.42 1.56
CA PRO A 157 -23.85 11.63 0.90
C PRO A 157 -23.54 11.55 -0.62
N PRO A 158 -24.39 12.12 -1.50
CA PRO A 158 -24.16 12.07 -2.94
C PRO A 158 -22.79 12.66 -3.29
N ALA A 159 -22.10 12.03 -4.21
CA ALA A 159 -20.75 12.43 -4.58
C ALA A 159 -20.77 13.72 -5.42
N PRO A 160 -19.80 14.60 -5.19
CA PRO A 160 -19.63 15.86 -5.92
C PRO A 160 -19.16 15.66 -7.37
N SER A 161 -19.21 16.74 -8.14
CA SER A 161 -18.67 16.80 -9.51
C SER A 161 -17.14 16.62 -9.55
N GLY A 162 -16.66 15.37 -9.64
CA GLY A 162 -15.26 15.06 -9.95
C GLY A 162 -14.63 13.92 -9.16
N LEU A 163 -15.13 13.63 -7.96
CA LEU A 163 -14.68 12.54 -7.09
C LEU A 163 -15.55 11.27 -7.23
N PRO A 164 -15.04 10.08 -6.90
CA PRO A 164 -15.81 8.82 -7.02
C PRO A 164 -16.95 8.68 -6.02
N THR A 165 -18.09 8.14 -6.43
CA THR A 165 -19.21 7.84 -5.50
C THR A 165 -18.87 6.75 -4.49
N ALA A 166 -18.15 5.74 -4.93
CA ALA A 166 -17.60 4.69 -4.10
C ALA A 166 -16.35 4.08 -4.74
N ILE A 167 -15.48 3.52 -3.90
CA ILE A 167 -14.22 2.87 -4.29
C ILE A 167 -14.21 1.47 -3.67
N ALA A 168 -13.88 0.45 -4.46
CA ALA A 168 -13.63 -0.90 -3.98
C ALA A 168 -12.12 -1.15 -3.89
N TYR A 169 -11.63 -1.56 -2.72
CA TYR A 169 -10.22 -1.83 -2.47
C TYR A 169 -10.03 -3.31 -2.12
N PHE A 170 -9.41 -4.05 -3.02
CA PHE A 170 -9.20 -5.48 -2.91
C PHE A 170 -7.79 -5.78 -2.42
N SER A 171 -7.68 -6.60 -1.37
CA SER A 171 -6.40 -7.10 -0.88
C SER A 171 -6.55 -8.47 -0.25
N PRO A 172 -5.55 -9.38 -0.38
CA PRO A 172 -5.62 -10.66 0.30
C PRO A 172 -5.42 -10.55 1.81
N GLU A 173 -4.89 -9.44 2.35
CA GLU A 173 -4.65 -9.30 3.78
C GLU A 173 -5.00 -7.90 4.31
N PHE A 174 -5.46 -7.84 5.56
CA PHE A 174 -5.79 -6.60 6.28
C PHE A 174 -5.31 -6.64 7.74
N GLY A 175 -4.34 -5.79 8.05
CA GLY A 175 -3.79 -5.59 9.40
C GLY A 175 -4.49 -4.46 10.15
N ILE A 176 -5.74 -4.69 10.58
CA ILE A 176 -6.54 -3.67 11.27
C ILE A 176 -6.20 -3.60 12.77
N THR A 177 -6.28 -4.73 13.47
CA THR A 177 -6.04 -4.81 14.92
C THR A 177 -5.57 -6.22 15.28
N ALA A 178 -4.90 -6.38 16.42
CA ALA A 178 -4.47 -7.69 16.92
C ALA A 178 -5.65 -8.65 17.19
N ALA A 179 -6.85 -8.11 17.43
CA ALA A 179 -8.08 -8.90 17.59
C ALA A 179 -8.59 -9.53 16.29
N LEU A 180 -8.18 -9.01 15.12
CA LEU A 180 -8.55 -9.53 13.80
C LEU A 180 -7.26 -9.85 13.00
N PRO A 181 -6.62 -11.01 13.26
CA PRO A 181 -5.28 -11.34 12.73
C PRO A 181 -5.33 -11.85 11.28
N GLN A 182 -5.85 -11.04 10.37
CA GLN A 182 -6.03 -11.36 8.94
C GLN A 182 -4.90 -10.78 8.08
N TYR A 183 -3.63 -10.92 8.53
CA TYR A 183 -2.46 -10.42 7.83
C TYR A 183 -1.18 -11.21 8.16
N SER A 184 -0.21 -11.16 7.24
CA SER A 184 1.11 -11.80 7.39
C SER A 184 2.26 -10.79 7.48
N GLY A 185 2.14 -9.62 6.83
CA GLY A 185 3.27 -8.72 6.65
C GLY A 185 2.93 -7.27 6.31
N GLY A 186 3.83 -6.64 5.55
CA GLY A 186 3.78 -5.20 5.26
C GLY A 186 2.61 -4.80 4.37
N LEU A 187 2.21 -5.65 3.41
CA LEU A 187 1.09 -5.41 2.50
C LEU A 187 -0.23 -5.27 3.27
N GLY A 188 -0.51 -6.19 4.19
CA GLY A 188 -1.73 -6.19 4.99
C GLY A 188 -1.75 -5.07 6.01
N ILE A 189 -0.61 -4.75 6.64
CA ILE A 189 -0.52 -3.56 7.51
C ILE A 189 -0.80 -2.28 6.71
N LEU A 190 -0.28 -2.17 5.49
CA LEU A 190 -0.57 -1.03 4.61
C LEU A 190 -2.06 -0.98 4.25
N ALA A 191 -2.65 -2.10 3.81
CA ALA A 191 -4.07 -2.18 3.51
C ALA A 191 -4.93 -1.75 4.70
N GLY A 192 -4.56 -2.18 5.92
CA GLY A 192 -5.23 -1.76 7.14
C GLY A 192 -5.08 -0.27 7.46
N ASP A 193 -3.89 0.28 7.31
CA ASP A 193 -3.64 1.72 7.49
C ASP A 193 -4.33 2.57 6.41
N HIS A 194 -4.46 2.05 5.19
CA HIS A 194 -5.22 2.67 4.09
C HIS A 194 -6.71 2.76 4.44
N LEU A 195 -7.32 1.68 4.97
CA LEU A 195 -8.74 1.68 5.34
C LEU A 195 -9.03 2.61 6.52
N LYS A 196 -8.15 2.64 7.52
CA LYS A 196 -8.28 3.56 8.66
C LYS A 196 -8.14 5.02 8.22
N ALA A 197 -7.16 5.33 7.39
CA ALA A 197 -6.98 6.68 6.85
C ALA A 197 -8.15 7.10 5.94
N ALA A 198 -8.67 6.19 5.10
CA ALA A 198 -9.88 6.41 4.31
C ALA A 198 -11.09 6.73 5.21
N SER A 199 -11.25 5.99 6.31
CA SER A 199 -12.28 6.23 7.32
C SER A 199 -12.13 7.62 7.97
N ASP A 200 -10.93 8.01 8.38
CA ASP A 200 -10.68 9.32 9.00
C ASP A 200 -10.93 10.49 8.04
N LEU A 201 -10.60 10.30 6.77
CA LEU A 201 -10.82 11.29 5.70
C LEU A 201 -12.25 11.31 5.16
N GLY A 202 -13.07 10.31 5.48
CA GLY A 202 -14.44 10.13 4.97
C GLY A 202 -14.51 9.72 3.50
N VAL A 203 -13.48 9.06 2.98
CA VAL A 203 -13.47 8.50 1.62
C VAL A 203 -14.47 7.33 1.55
N PRO A 204 -15.38 7.27 0.56
CA PRO A 204 -16.39 6.21 0.44
C PRO A 204 -15.79 4.90 -0.10
N LEU A 205 -14.89 4.32 0.67
CA LEU A 205 -14.13 3.13 0.31
C LEU A 205 -14.76 1.89 0.98
N MET A 206 -14.81 0.78 0.24
CA MET A 206 -15.18 -0.55 0.72
C MET A 206 -13.98 -1.48 0.55
N GLY A 207 -13.59 -2.18 1.62
CA GLY A 207 -12.54 -3.19 1.57
C GLY A 207 -13.09 -4.56 1.18
N VAL A 208 -12.35 -5.35 0.41
CA VAL A 208 -12.71 -6.72 0.05
C VAL A 208 -11.50 -7.64 0.25
N GLY A 209 -11.69 -8.73 0.99
CA GLY A 209 -10.65 -9.71 1.33
C GLY A 209 -11.22 -11.10 1.60
N LEU A 210 -10.38 -12.00 2.10
CA LEU A 210 -10.78 -13.34 2.55
C LEU A 210 -10.69 -13.44 4.08
N LEU A 211 -11.55 -14.26 4.69
CA LEU A 211 -11.47 -14.62 6.10
C LEU A 211 -10.73 -15.94 6.25
N TYR A 212 -9.44 -15.88 6.57
CA TYR A 212 -8.64 -17.08 6.81
C TYR A 212 -8.91 -17.64 8.20
N ARG A 213 -9.38 -18.89 8.25
CA ARG A 213 -9.72 -19.61 9.49
C ARG A 213 -8.57 -19.66 10.49
N HIS A 214 -7.34 -19.73 10.03
CA HIS A 214 -6.14 -19.78 10.88
C HIS A 214 -5.31 -18.49 10.87
N GLY A 215 -5.74 -17.47 10.13
CA GLY A 215 -4.90 -16.31 9.81
C GLY A 215 -3.61 -16.72 9.10
N TYR A 216 -2.47 -16.17 9.54
CA TYR A 216 -1.15 -16.62 9.09
C TYR A 216 -0.62 -17.77 9.96
N PHE A 217 0.15 -17.49 11.01
CA PHE A 217 0.50 -18.45 12.06
C PHE A 217 0.99 -17.73 13.34
N ARG A 218 0.92 -18.44 14.46
CA ARG A 218 1.56 -18.08 15.73
C ARG A 218 2.94 -18.72 15.80
N GLN A 219 3.94 -17.90 16.06
CA GLN A 219 5.33 -18.34 16.14
C GLN A 219 5.69 -18.69 17.57
N SER A 220 6.32 -19.85 17.77
CA SER A 220 7.05 -20.19 19.01
C SER A 220 8.47 -20.60 18.65
N LEU A 221 9.32 -20.77 19.66
CA LEU A 221 10.69 -21.25 19.48
C LEU A 221 10.84 -22.57 20.23
N SER A 222 11.60 -23.48 19.63
CA SER A 222 12.08 -24.67 20.33
C SER A 222 13.19 -24.32 21.34
N ARG A 223 13.65 -25.32 22.09
CA ARG A 223 14.77 -25.15 23.04
C ARG A 223 16.05 -24.69 22.35
N ASP A 224 16.34 -25.19 21.16
CA ASP A 224 17.50 -24.85 20.32
C ASP A 224 17.29 -23.61 19.42
N GLY A 225 16.18 -22.89 19.60
CA GLY A 225 15.89 -21.63 18.89
C GLY A 225 15.30 -21.80 17.49
N TRP A 226 14.88 -23.01 17.12
CA TRP A 226 14.19 -23.26 15.85
C TRP A 226 12.76 -22.72 15.88
N GLN A 227 12.31 -22.11 14.78
CA GLN A 227 10.95 -21.60 14.65
C GLN A 227 9.93 -22.75 14.55
N GLN A 228 8.86 -22.66 15.34
CA GLN A 228 7.72 -23.56 15.29
C GLN A 228 6.43 -22.79 14.97
N GLU A 229 5.61 -23.35 14.08
CA GLU A 229 4.34 -22.76 13.66
C GLU A 229 3.15 -23.41 14.36
N HIS A 230 2.26 -22.58 14.90
CA HIS A 230 0.96 -23.00 15.43
C HIS A 230 -0.18 -22.29 14.70
N TYR A 231 -1.21 -23.03 14.31
CA TYR A 231 -2.35 -22.54 13.53
C TYR A 231 -3.65 -22.59 14.36
N PRO A 232 -3.90 -21.61 15.25
CA PRO A 232 -5.14 -21.58 16.02
C PRO A 232 -6.33 -21.42 15.07
N VAL A 233 -7.44 -22.13 15.35
CA VAL A 233 -8.72 -21.90 14.65
C VAL A 233 -9.35 -20.64 15.22
N LEU A 234 -9.63 -19.66 14.36
CA LEU A 234 -10.38 -18.46 14.69
C LEU A 234 -11.87 -18.78 14.50
N ASP A 235 -12.66 -18.59 15.55
CA ASP A 235 -14.13 -18.64 15.45
C ASP A 235 -14.63 -17.26 15.01
N PRO A 236 -15.26 -17.11 13.83
CA PRO A 236 -15.80 -15.83 13.37
C PRO A 236 -16.80 -15.20 14.35
N ASP A 237 -17.52 -16.00 15.14
CA ASP A 237 -18.47 -15.50 16.14
C ASP A 237 -17.79 -14.85 17.37
N GLU A 238 -16.53 -15.17 17.61
CA GLU A 238 -15.69 -14.54 18.65
C GLU A 238 -14.91 -13.32 18.13
N LEU A 239 -15.04 -13.01 16.84
CA LEU A 239 -14.39 -11.85 16.22
C LEU A 239 -15.36 -10.66 16.11
N PRO A 240 -14.85 -9.43 15.94
CA PRO A 240 -15.65 -8.23 15.68
C PRO A 240 -16.23 -8.22 14.24
N LEU A 241 -16.92 -9.30 13.87
CA LEU A 241 -17.52 -9.55 12.57
C LEU A 241 -19.03 -9.69 12.67
N THR A 242 -19.74 -9.23 11.65
CA THR A 242 -21.17 -9.44 11.49
C THR A 242 -21.42 -10.16 10.18
N GLN A 243 -22.21 -11.23 10.20
CA GLN A 243 -22.53 -11.96 8.99
C GLN A 243 -23.48 -11.15 8.11
N LEU A 244 -23.20 -11.08 6.81
CA LEU A 244 -24.12 -10.47 5.85
C LEU A 244 -25.24 -11.46 5.53
N CYS A 245 -26.48 -11.02 5.70
CA CYS A 245 -27.67 -11.83 5.46
C CYS A 245 -28.60 -11.16 4.44
N GLU A 246 -29.33 -11.98 3.70
CA GLU A 246 -30.48 -11.58 2.90
C GLU A 246 -31.59 -10.99 3.80
N THR A 247 -32.59 -10.37 3.18
CA THR A 247 -33.72 -9.73 3.89
C THR A 247 -34.56 -10.70 4.73
N ASP A 248 -34.51 -12.00 4.43
CA ASP A 248 -35.16 -13.07 5.18
C ASP A 248 -34.29 -13.65 6.33
N GLY A 249 -33.09 -13.10 6.54
CA GLY A 249 -32.16 -13.51 7.59
C GLY A 249 -31.22 -14.66 7.20
N ARG A 250 -31.37 -15.28 6.02
CA ARG A 250 -30.42 -16.30 5.55
C ARG A 250 -29.06 -15.66 5.20
N PRO A 251 -27.93 -16.32 5.50
CA PRO A 251 -26.63 -15.84 5.07
C PRO A 251 -26.55 -15.63 3.56
N VAL A 252 -25.91 -14.52 3.14
CA VAL A 252 -25.55 -14.34 1.73
C VAL A 252 -24.62 -15.48 1.29
N ARG A 253 -24.93 -16.06 0.13
CA ARG A 253 -24.14 -17.12 -0.51
C ARG A 253 -23.59 -16.61 -1.83
N ILE A 254 -22.27 -16.72 -1.98
CA ILE A 254 -21.52 -16.35 -3.17
C ILE A 254 -21.05 -17.64 -3.85
N PRO A 255 -21.66 -18.06 -4.97
CA PRO A 255 -21.22 -19.23 -5.70
C PRO A 255 -20.10 -18.89 -6.67
N LEU A 256 -19.16 -19.80 -6.83
CA LEU A 256 -18.24 -19.91 -7.96
C LEU A 256 -18.39 -21.31 -8.59
N THR A 257 -18.13 -21.41 -9.89
CA THR A 257 -18.17 -22.66 -10.66
C THR A 257 -16.74 -23.13 -10.96
N LEU A 258 -16.33 -24.21 -10.32
CA LEU A 258 -15.04 -24.87 -10.55
C LEU A 258 -15.14 -25.89 -11.70
N PRO A 259 -14.01 -26.40 -12.22
CA PRO A 259 -13.99 -27.34 -13.34
C PRO A 259 -14.93 -28.53 -13.16
N GLY A 260 -15.68 -28.84 -14.22
CA GLY A 260 -16.71 -29.88 -14.23
C GLY A 260 -18.01 -29.49 -13.53
N GLY A 261 -18.34 -28.18 -13.50
CA GLY A 261 -19.56 -27.67 -12.88
C GLY A 261 -19.61 -27.79 -11.35
N ARG A 262 -18.46 -28.02 -10.70
CA ARG A 262 -18.40 -28.20 -9.23
C ARG A 262 -18.59 -26.86 -8.53
N PRO A 263 -19.52 -26.72 -7.58
CA PRO A 263 -19.74 -25.43 -6.93
C PRO A 263 -18.76 -25.20 -5.77
N LEU A 264 -18.24 -23.98 -5.68
CA LEU A 264 -17.57 -23.42 -4.51
C LEU A 264 -18.43 -22.30 -3.94
N HIS A 265 -18.94 -22.46 -2.72
CA HIS A 265 -19.74 -21.43 -2.07
C HIS A 265 -18.91 -20.67 -1.02
N ALA A 266 -19.16 -19.38 -0.87
CA ALA A 266 -18.66 -18.60 0.25
C ALA A 266 -19.79 -17.84 0.94
N ARG A 267 -19.65 -17.64 2.25
CA ARG A 267 -20.42 -16.66 3.01
C ARG A 267 -19.62 -15.37 3.14
N VAL A 268 -20.32 -14.27 3.45
CA VAL A 268 -19.70 -12.95 3.60
C VAL A 268 -19.81 -12.48 5.05
N TRP A 269 -18.67 -12.13 5.62
CA TRP A 269 -18.55 -11.45 6.91
C TRP A 269 -18.19 -9.99 6.70
N GLN A 270 -18.73 -9.10 7.53
CA GLN A 270 -18.44 -7.68 7.53
C GLN A 270 -17.69 -7.29 8.81
N ALA A 271 -16.53 -6.69 8.66
CA ALA A 271 -15.85 -5.93 9.71
C ALA A 271 -16.07 -4.43 9.48
N GLN A 272 -16.47 -3.69 10.51
CA GLN A 272 -16.68 -2.25 10.38
C GLN A 272 -15.42 -1.48 10.81
N VAL A 273 -14.64 -0.97 9.84
CA VAL A 273 -13.40 -0.21 10.08
C VAL A 273 -13.73 1.28 10.12
N GLY A 274 -14.22 1.76 11.27
CA GLY A 274 -14.72 3.12 11.37
C GLY A 274 -15.90 3.32 10.41
N ARG A 275 -15.72 4.12 9.35
CA ARG A 275 -16.69 4.36 8.27
C ARG A 275 -16.63 3.31 7.16
N VAL A 276 -15.51 2.60 7.02
CA VAL A 276 -15.25 1.71 5.89
C VAL A 276 -15.77 0.30 6.21
N PRO A 277 -16.69 -0.27 5.42
CA PRO A 277 -17.04 -1.68 5.52
C PRO A 277 -15.93 -2.52 4.87
N LEU A 278 -15.47 -3.56 5.56
CA LEU A 278 -14.55 -4.57 5.04
C LEU A 278 -15.30 -5.90 4.91
N LEU A 279 -15.48 -6.36 3.68
CA LEU A 279 -16.12 -7.63 3.34
C LEU A 279 -15.06 -8.73 3.28
N LEU A 280 -15.29 -9.81 4.02
CA LEU A 280 -14.39 -10.97 4.11
C LEU A 280 -15.15 -12.23 3.69
N LEU A 281 -14.71 -12.87 2.60
CA LEU A 281 -15.30 -14.11 2.11
C LEU A 281 -14.74 -15.33 2.84
N ASP A 282 -15.61 -16.27 3.17
CA ASP A 282 -15.28 -17.48 3.91
C ASP A 282 -15.92 -18.69 3.22
N SER A 283 -15.08 -19.63 2.75
CA SER A 283 -15.53 -20.86 2.09
C SER A 283 -15.81 -22.01 3.06
N ASP A 284 -15.60 -21.84 4.38
CA ASP A 284 -15.96 -22.83 5.41
C ASP A 284 -17.48 -22.85 5.64
N VAL A 285 -18.20 -23.38 4.65
CA VAL A 285 -19.65 -23.57 4.65
C VAL A 285 -19.99 -25.05 4.45
N GLU A 286 -21.12 -25.49 5.00
CA GLU A 286 -21.46 -26.91 5.06
C GLU A 286 -21.69 -27.53 3.67
N GLU A 287 -22.13 -26.72 2.72
CA GLU A 287 -22.43 -27.09 1.33
C GLU A 287 -21.17 -27.48 0.53
N ASN A 288 -20.00 -27.02 0.96
CA ASN A 288 -18.74 -27.27 0.28
C ASN A 288 -18.13 -28.64 0.67
N GLY A 289 -17.46 -29.26 -0.29
CA GLY A 289 -16.54 -30.36 -0.04
C GLY A 289 -15.31 -29.93 0.76
N HIS A 290 -14.48 -30.90 1.17
CA HIS A 290 -13.32 -30.61 2.01
C HIS A 290 -12.34 -29.64 1.35
N GLY A 291 -12.00 -29.85 0.07
CA GLY A 291 -11.06 -28.99 -0.65
C GLY A 291 -11.58 -27.56 -0.81
N GLU A 292 -12.88 -27.41 -1.12
CA GLU A 292 -13.52 -26.10 -1.28
C GLU A 292 -13.59 -25.32 0.05
N ARG A 293 -13.82 -25.99 1.18
CA ARG A 293 -13.75 -25.36 2.52
C ARG A 293 -12.34 -24.94 2.89
N GLU A 294 -11.32 -25.62 2.37
CA GLU A 294 -9.93 -25.28 2.67
C GLU A 294 -9.44 -24.05 1.91
N VAL A 295 -10.14 -23.57 0.86
CA VAL A 295 -9.73 -22.36 0.13
C VAL A 295 -9.47 -21.17 1.08
N THR A 296 -10.26 -20.99 2.13
CA THR A 296 -10.05 -19.96 3.16
C THR A 296 -9.43 -20.49 4.46
N ASP A 297 -8.61 -21.55 4.42
CA ASP A 297 -7.95 -22.09 5.61
C ASP A 297 -6.88 -21.15 6.18
N ARG A 298 -5.89 -20.80 5.36
CA ARG A 298 -4.64 -20.12 5.75
C ARG A 298 -4.21 -19.11 4.69
N LEU A 299 -3.72 -17.99 5.18
CA LEU A 299 -3.14 -16.93 4.35
C LEU A 299 -1.82 -17.41 3.75
N TYR A 300 -1.71 -17.36 2.42
CA TYR A 300 -0.57 -17.87 1.64
C TYR A 300 -0.27 -19.37 1.89
N GLY A 301 -1.31 -20.16 2.18
CA GLY A 301 -1.21 -21.62 2.33
C GLY A 301 -1.40 -22.38 1.01
N GLY A 302 -1.13 -23.69 1.05
CA GLY A 302 -1.45 -24.62 -0.03
C GLY A 302 -0.46 -24.63 -1.20
N GLY A 303 -0.82 -25.36 -2.25
CA GLY A 303 -0.09 -25.41 -3.52
C GLY A 303 -0.61 -24.40 -4.55
N SER A 304 -0.12 -24.49 -5.80
CA SER A 304 -0.47 -23.55 -6.88
C SER A 304 -1.97 -23.48 -7.16
N GLU A 305 -2.68 -24.61 -7.24
CA GLU A 305 -4.15 -24.64 -7.45
C GLU A 305 -4.91 -24.03 -6.27
N HIS A 306 -4.51 -24.33 -5.03
CA HIS A 306 -5.11 -23.72 -3.84
C HIS A 306 -4.99 -22.20 -3.85
N ARG A 307 -3.81 -21.71 -4.22
CA ARG A 307 -3.54 -20.28 -4.34
C ARG A 307 -4.37 -19.63 -5.44
N LEU A 308 -4.50 -20.29 -6.60
CA LEU A 308 -5.36 -19.82 -7.68
C LEU A 308 -6.83 -19.72 -7.24
N LEU A 309 -7.35 -20.72 -6.51
CA LEU A 309 -8.71 -20.70 -5.97
C LEU A 309 -8.92 -19.57 -4.97
N GLN A 310 -7.92 -19.26 -4.13
CA GLN A 310 -7.97 -18.08 -3.24
C GLN A 310 -8.10 -16.79 -4.05
N GLU A 311 -7.33 -16.63 -5.12
CA GLU A 311 -7.36 -15.42 -5.96
C GLU A 311 -8.64 -15.32 -6.79
N MET A 312 -9.17 -16.44 -7.28
CA MET A 312 -10.48 -16.50 -7.92
C MET A 312 -11.59 -16.10 -6.94
N LEU A 313 -11.60 -16.66 -5.73
CA LEU A 313 -12.59 -16.30 -4.72
C LEU A 313 -12.48 -14.83 -4.30
N LEU A 314 -11.27 -14.31 -4.15
CA LEU A 314 -11.02 -12.90 -3.81
C LEU A 314 -11.48 -11.96 -4.92
N GLY A 315 -11.11 -12.23 -6.18
CA GLY A 315 -11.45 -11.38 -7.32
C GLY A 315 -12.91 -11.51 -7.73
N ILE A 316 -13.32 -12.71 -8.15
CA ILE A 316 -14.65 -13.01 -8.70
C ILE A 316 -15.70 -12.99 -7.59
N GLY A 317 -15.46 -13.78 -6.53
CA GLY A 317 -16.35 -13.82 -5.38
C GLY A 317 -16.45 -12.46 -4.69
N GLY A 318 -15.33 -11.71 -4.63
CA GLY A 318 -15.32 -10.37 -4.05
C GLY A 318 -16.20 -9.36 -4.78
N VAL A 319 -16.23 -9.35 -6.12
CA VAL A 319 -17.17 -8.51 -6.88
C VAL A 319 -18.61 -8.92 -6.59
N ARG A 320 -18.93 -10.22 -6.60
CA ARG A 320 -20.27 -10.72 -6.27
C ARG A 320 -20.72 -10.35 -4.86
N ALA A 321 -19.81 -10.43 -3.88
CA ALA A 321 -20.05 -10.02 -2.50
C ALA A 321 -20.32 -8.50 -2.39
N LEU A 322 -19.58 -7.69 -3.15
CA LEU A 322 -19.75 -6.25 -3.22
C LEU A 322 -21.12 -5.88 -3.80
N ARG A 323 -21.54 -6.51 -4.90
CA ARG A 323 -22.88 -6.33 -5.48
C ARG A 323 -23.97 -6.68 -4.49
N ALA A 324 -23.84 -7.82 -3.78
CA ALA A 324 -24.78 -8.23 -2.75
C ALA A 324 -24.86 -7.21 -1.60
N TYR A 325 -23.71 -6.72 -1.13
CA TYR A 325 -23.65 -5.70 -0.09
C TYR A 325 -24.34 -4.40 -0.52
N CYS A 326 -24.04 -3.88 -1.73
CA CYS A 326 -24.66 -2.66 -2.26
C CYS A 326 -26.17 -2.81 -2.38
N ARG A 327 -26.64 -3.93 -2.94
CA ARG A 327 -28.07 -4.26 -3.05
C ARG A 327 -28.78 -4.29 -1.69
N LEU A 328 -28.18 -4.91 -0.69
CA LEU A 328 -28.80 -5.11 0.63
C LEU A 328 -28.76 -3.87 1.52
N THR A 329 -27.74 -3.03 1.37
CA THR A 329 -27.52 -1.86 2.25
C THR A 329 -27.89 -0.53 1.62
N GLY A 330 -28.09 -0.49 0.30
CA GLY A 330 -28.26 0.75 -0.46
C GLY A 330 -26.96 1.55 -0.60
N HIS A 331 -25.80 0.95 -0.27
CA HIS A 331 -24.51 1.58 -0.52
C HIS A 331 -24.32 1.78 -2.04
N PRO A 332 -23.82 2.95 -2.50
CA PRO A 332 -23.52 3.17 -3.91
C PRO A 332 -22.57 2.12 -4.47
N GLU A 333 -22.79 1.72 -5.72
CA GLU A 333 -21.85 0.86 -6.43
C GLU A 333 -20.54 1.62 -6.72
N PRO A 334 -19.39 0.95 -6.64
CA PRO A 334 -18.11 1.60 -6.88
C PRO A 334 -17.87 1.91 -8.36
N GLU A 335 -17.36 3.11 -8.61
CA GLU A 335 -16.87 3.56 -9.92
C GLU A 335 -15.40 3.21 -10.12
N VAL A 336 -14.67 2.98 -9.02
CA VAL A 336 -13.24 2.69 -9.01
C VAL A 336 -12.97 1.37 -8.30
N PHE A 337 -12.21 0.50 -8.97
CA PHE A 337 -11.75 -0.78 -8.43
C PHE A 337 -10.24 -0.76 -8.32
N HIS A 338 -9.73 -0.84 -7.09
CA HIS A 338 -8.31 -0.85 -6.79
C HIS A 338 -7.87 -2.27 -6.40
N THR A 339 -6.93 -2.81 -7.18
CA THR A 339 -6.25 -4.07 -6.92
C THR A 339 -4.91 -3.80 -6.21
N ASN A 340 -4.82 -4.17 -4.94
CA ASN A 340 -3.60 -4.04 -4.12
C ASN A 340 -2.70 -5.28 -4.30
N GLU A 341 -1.73 -5.20 -5.21
CA GLU A 341 -1.00 -6.33 -5.82
C GLU A 341 -1.87 -7.21 -6.74
N GLY A 342 -1.27 -8.08 -7.55
CA GLY A 342 -1.95 -8.90 -8.57
C GLY A 342 -3.04 -9.86 -8.07
N HIS A 343 -3.07 -10.16 -6.77
CA HIS A 343 -3.86 -11.25 -6.16
C HIS A 343 -5.37 -11.17 -6.37
N ALA A 344 -5.91 -9.99 -6.66
CA ALA A 344 -7.34 -9.78 -6.88
C ALA A 344 -7.68 -9.45 -8.34
N GLY A 345 -6.73 -9.64 -9.28
CA GLY A 345 -6.90 -9.21 -10.68
C GLY A 345 -8.12 -9.81 -11.37
N PHE A 346 -8.58 -11.00 -10.96
CA PHE A 346 -9.80 -11.63 -11.46
C PHE A 346 -11.09 -10.80 -11.23
N GLN A 347 -11.07 -9.78 -10.37
CA GLN A 347 -12.19 -8.82 -10.25
C GLN A 347 -12.50 -8.14 -11.58
N GLY A 348 -11.49 -7.87 -12.40
CA GLY A 348 -11.69 -7.25 -13.71
C GLY A 348 -12.41 -8.20 -14.66
N LEU A 349 -12.11 -9.49 -14.61
CA LEU A 349 -12.78 -10.48 -15.47
C LEU A 349 -14.25 -10.71 -15.08
N GLU A 350 -14.58 -10.73 -13.79
CA GLU A 350 -15.99 -10.81 -13.37
C GLU A 350 -16.80 -9.61 -13.84
N ARG A 351 -16.20 -8.40 -13.81
CA ARG A 351 -16.84 -7.18 -14.35
C ARG A 351 -16.97 -7.22 -15.88
N ILE A 352 -15.99 -7.78 -16.59
CA ILE A 352 -16.09 -8.01 -18.04
C ILE A 352 -17.25 -8.97 -18.33
N ARG A 353 -17.37 -10.06 -17.56
CA ARG A 353 -18.45 -11.04 -17.67
C ARG A 353 -19.83 -10.40 -17.41
N GLU A 354 -19.95 -9.50 -16.44
CA GLU A 354 -21.18 -8.71 -16.20
C GLU A 354 -21.60 -7.96 -17.49
N LEU A 355 -20.68 -7.23 -18.12
CA LEU A 355 -20.98 -6.46 -19.33
C LEU A 355 -21.26 -7.34 -20.57
N ILE A 356 -20.59 -8.49 -20.69
CA ILE A 356 -20.87 -9.45 -21.76
C ILE A 356 -22.26 -10.06 -21.59
N ALA A 357 -22.66 -10.37 -20.36
CA ALA A 357 -24.03 -10.84 -20.09
C ALA A 357 -25.09 -9.79 -20.46
N ASP A 358 -24.74 -8.50 -20.40
CA ASP A 358 -25.58 -7.38 -20.85
C ASP A 358 -25.46 -7.08 -22.36
N GLY A 359 -24.70 -7.89 -23.10
CA GLY A 359 -24.64 -7.86 -24.57
C GLY A 359 -23.43 -7.16 -25.18
N ALA A 360 -22.44 -6.73 -24.38
CA ALA A 360 -21.18 -6.21 -24.91
C ALA A 360 -20.27 -7.33 -25.45
N ASP A 361 -19.42 -7.02 -26.45
CA ASP A 361 -18.31 -7.89 -26.80
C ASP A 361 -17.13 -7.73 -25.81
N PHE A 362 -16.20 -8.69 -25.82
CA PHE A 362 -15.06 -8.70 -24.89
C PHE A 362 -14.19 -7.45 -24.98
N ASP A 363 -13.86 -6.99 -26.19
CA ASP A 363 -12.92 -5.87 -26.37
C ASP A 363 -13.56 -4.57 -25.87
N THR A 364 -14.85 -4.36 -26.14
CA THR A 364 -15.66 -3.27 -25.58
C THR A 364 -15.72 -3.34 -24.05
N ALA A 365 -16.05 -4.50 -23.49
CA ALA A 365 -16.16 -4.70 -22.04
C ALA A 365 -14.82 -4.51 -21.32
N HIS A 366 -13.72 -4.97 -21.93
CA HIS A 366 -12.37 -4.80 -21.39
C HIS A 366 -12.00 -3.33 -21.26
N GLU A 367 -12.25 -2.51 -22.29
CA GLU A 367 -11.97 -1.07 -22.24
C GLU A 367 -12.81 -0.37 -21.17
N ALA A 368 -14.11 -0.67 -21.08
CA ALA A 368 -15.01 -0.11 -20.06
C ALA A 368 -14.56 -0.44 -18.63
N VAL A 369 -14.14 -1.69 -18.39
CA VAL A 369 -13.61 -2.13 -17.10
C VAL A 369 -12.26 -1.46 -16.79
N ARG A 370 -11.40 -1.34 -17.80
CA ARG A 370 -10.05 -0.79 -17.68
C ARG A 370 -10.07 0.65 -17.18
N ALA A 371 -10.98 1.48 -17.69
CA ALA A 371 -11.08 2.90 -17.34
C ALA A 371 -11.25 3.18 -15.82
N GLY A 372 -12.02 2.34 -15.12
CA GLY A 372 -12.27 2.44 -13.68
C GLY A 372 -11.32 1.63 -12.80
N THR A 373 -10.26 1.04 -13.34
CA THR A 373 -9.41 0.10 -12.61
C THR A 373 -8.03 0.70 -12.30
N VAL A 374 -7.60 0.57 -11.03
CA VAL A 374 -6.29 1.00 -10.51
C VAL A 374 -5.52 -0.22 -10.00
N PHE A 375 -4.24 -0.32 -10.35
CA PHE A 375 -3.35 -1.39 -9.91
C PHE A 375 -2.13 -0.84 -9.16
N THR A 376 -1.88 -1.30 -7.94
CA THR A 376 -0.63 -0.99 -7.22
C THR A 376 0.23 -2.25 -7.14
N THR A 377 1.51 -2.13 -7.53
CA THR A 377 2.52 -3.17 -7.31
C THR A 377 3.34 -2.88 -6.06
N HIS A 378 3.60 -3.92 -5.25
CA HIS A 378 4.41 -3.86 -4.03
C HIS A 378 5.70 -4.65 -4.12
N THR A 379 5.93 -5.28 -5.27
CA THR A 379 6.94 -6.31 -5.44
C THR A 379 8.13 -5.76 -6.24
N PRO A 380 9.33 -5.66 -5.64
CA PRO A 380 10.51 -5.12 -6.32
C PRO A 380 11.28 -6.17 -7.13
N VAL A 381 10.87 -7.44 -7.06
CA VAL A 381 11.56 -8.56 -7.72
C VAL A 381 10.59 -9.52 -8.40
N PRO A 382 10.88 -10.02 -9.61
CA PRO A 382 9.97 -10.92 -10.32
C PRO A 382 9.54 -12.14 -9.50
N ALA A 383 10.45 -12.73 -8.70
CA ALA A 383 10.18 -13.92 -7.89
C ALA A 383 9.10 -13.74 -6.81
N GLY A 384 8.75 -12.50 -6.46
CA GLY A 384 7.69 -12.21 -5.48
C GLY A 384 6.27 -12.12 -6.08
N ILE A 385 6.15 -12.22 -7.40
CA ILE A 385 4.87 -12.11 -8.12
C ILE A 385 4.27 -13.50 -8.31
N ASP A 386 2.99 -13.66 -7.93
CA ASP A 386 2.25 -14.90 -8.14
C ASP A 386 2.14 -15.23 -9.63
N ARG A 387 2.62 -16.43 -9.99
CA ARG A 387 2.55 -17.01 -11.34
C ARG A 387 1.92 -18.39 -11.28
N PHE A 388 1.07 -18.67 -12.24
CA PHE A 388 0.41 -19.96 -12.37
C PHE A 388 0.78 -20.62 -13.70
N ASP A 389 0.77 -21.94 -13.73
CA ASP A 389 0.89 -22.67 -14.99
C ASP A 389 -0.29 -22.32 -15.92
N ARG A 390 -0.01 -22.12 -17.21
CA ARG A 390 -1.03 -21.76 -18.21
C ARG A 390 -2.17 -22.79 -18.26
N GLU A 391 -1.86 -24.08 -18.23
CA GLU A 391 -2.86 -25.14 -18.34
C GLU A 391 -3.74 -25.21 -17.09
N LEU A 392 -3.16 -24.91 -15.92
CA LEU A 392 -3.91 -24.79 -14.67
C LEU A 392 -4.95 -23.67 -14.79
N VAL A 393 -4.55 -22.48 -15.24
CA VAL A 393 -5.50 -21.36 -15.44
C VAL A 393 -6.56 -21.72 -16.47
N ALA A 394 -6.15 -22.27 -17.63
CA ALA A 394 -7.06 -22.66 -18.70
C ALA A 394 -8.15 -23.62 -18.22
N ARG A 395 -7.79 -24.58 -17.36
CA ARG A 395 -8.75 -25.54 -16.78
C ARG A 395 -9.85 -24.86 -15.97
N HIS A 396 -9.53 -23.82 -15.20
CA HIS A 396 -10.48 -23.12 -14.33
C HIS A 396 -11.46 -22.19 -15.06
N PHE A 397 -11.20 -21.90 -16.33
CA PHE A 397 -12.04 -21.03 -17.16
C PHE A 397 -12.53 -21.69 -18.45
N GLY A 398 -12.29 -22.99 -18.61
CA GLY A 398 -12.74 -23.78 -19.76
C GLY A 398 -14.25 -24.02 -19.77
N ASP A 399 -14.68 -24.95 -20.63
CA ASP A 399 -16.09 -25.34 -20.73
C ASP A 399 -16.63 -25.82 -19.37
N ASP A 400 -17.85 -25.39 -19.04
CA ASP A 400 -18.55 -25.69 -17.78
C ASP A 400 -17.82 -25.19 -16.50
N ALA A 401 -16.93 -24.19 -16.61
CA ALA A 401 -16.22 -23.56 -15.49
C ALA A 401 -16.65 -22.10 -15.24
N GLU A 402 -15.81 -21.33 -14.55
CA GLU A 402 -16.11 -19.95 -14.13
C GLU A 402 -16.02 -18.97 -15.31
N LEU A 403 -16.74 -17.84 -15.21
CA LEU A 403 -16.79 -16.78 -16.22
C LEU A 403 -17.34 -17.24 -17.60
N PRO A 404 -18.53 -17.85 -17.65
CA PRO A 404 -19.13 -18.26 -18.91
C PRO A 404 -19.30 -17.07 -19.86
N GLY A 405 -19.01 -17.29 -21.15
CA GLY A 405 -19.09 -16.27 -22.19
C GLY A 405 -17.77 -15.53 -22.46
N ILE A 406 -16.72 -15.77 -21.67
CA ILE A 406 -15.36 -15.28 -21.98
C ILE A 406 -14.53 -16.45 -22.52
N GLU A 407 -13.94 -16.27 -23.70
CA GLU A 407 -13.03 -17.27 -24.27
C GLU A 407 -11.76 -17.41 -23.41
N VAL A 408 -11.35 -18.64 -23.11
CA VAL A 408 -10.15 -18.94 -22.30
C VAL A 408 -8.90 -18.24 -22.83
N GLU A 409 -8.71 -18.24 -24.15
CA GLU A 409 -7.54 -17.61 -24.77
C GLU A 409 -7.50 -16.09 -24.55
N ARG A 410 -8.66 -15.43 -24.44
CA ARG A 410 -8.75 -14.00 -24.08
C ARG A 410 -8.34 -13.77 -22.62
N ILE A 411 -8.70 -14.68 -21.72
CA ILE A 411 -8.26 -14.64 -20.32
C ILE A 411 -6.75 -14.84 -20.24
N LEU A 412 -6.22 -15.90 -20.87
CA LEU A 412 -4.81 -16.21 -20.89
C LEU A 412 -3.99 -15.03 -21.42
N ALA A 413 -4.41 -14.44 -22.55
CA ALA A 413 -3.74 -13.29 -23.16
C ALA A 413 -3.58 -12.08 -22.22
N LEU A 414 -4.37 -11.97 -21.14
CA LEU A 414 -4.18 -10.92 -20.14
C LEU A 414 -2.98 -11.20 -19.21
N GLY A 415 -2.68 -12.46 -18.89
CA GLY A 415 -1.56 -12.83 -17.99
C GLY A 415 -0.28 -13.28 -18.69
N MET A 416 -0.32 -13.61 -19.99
CA MET A 416 0.86 -14.14 -20.70
C MET A 416 1.92 -13.09 -21.02
N GLU A 417 3.20 -13.44 -20.83
CA GLU A 417 4.37 -12.64 -21.19
C GLU A 417 4.95 -13.13 -22.54
N THR A 418 4.41 -12.63 -23.65
CA THR A 418 4.79 -13.05 -25.01
C THR A 418 5.88 -12.19 -25.66
N TYR A 419 6.44 -11.23 -24.92
CA TYR A 419 7.53 -10.37 -25.38
C TYR A 419 8.90 -11.06 -25.19
N PRO A 420 9.97 -10.60 -25.87
CA PRO A 420 11.32 -11.15 -25.68
C PRO A 420 11.76 -11.11 -24.22
N GLY A 421 12.15 -12.27 -23.66
CA GLY A 421 12.54 -12.41 -22.25
C GLY A 421 11.36 -12.66 -21.28
N GLY A 422 10.13 -12.72 -21.77
CA GLY A 422 8.97 -13.18 -21.00
C GLY A 422 8.91 -14.69 -20.82
N GLU A 423 8.06 -15.16 -19.90
CA GLU A 423 7.81 -16.58 -19.62
C GLU A 423 6.48 -17.04 -20.26
N PRO A 424 6.45 -17.53 -21.51
CA PRO A 424 5.22 -17.77 -22.28
C PRO A 424 4.42 -19.00 -21.85
N ASN A 425 4.83 -19.72 -20.80
CA ASN A 425 4.08 -20.84 -20.22
C ASN A 425 3.50 -20.51 -18.84
N LEU A 426 3.80 -19.32 -18.31
CA LEU A 426 3.31 -18.87 -17.02
C LEU A 426 2.31 -17.72 -17.19
N PHE A 427 1.24 -17.79 -16.42
CA PHE A 427 0.27 -16.73 -16.27
C PHE A 427 0.71 -15.81 -15.13
N ASN A 428 1.09 -14.58 -15.46
CA ASN A 428 1.56 -13.58 -14.50
C ASN A 428 0.41 -12.68 -14.04
N MET A 429 0.10 -12.75 -12.74
CA MET A 429 -1.00 -11.96 -12.15
C MET A 429 -0.77 -10.45 -12.18
N ALA A 430 0.48 -9.99 -12.08
CA ALA A 430 0.80 -8.56 -12.18
C ALA A 430 0.63 -8.05 -13.62
N VAL A 431 0.98 -8.87 -14.61
CA VAL A 431 0.76 -8.54 -16.04
C VAL A 431 -0.74 -8.44 -16.34
N MET A 432 -1.55 -9.37 -15.82
CA MET A 432 -3.01 -9.25 -15.90
C MET A 432 -3.49 -7.96 -15.22
N GLY A 433 -2.99 -7.64 -14.03
CA GLY A 433 -3.28 -6.39 -13.33
C GLY A 433 -3.01 -5.15 -14.19
N LEU A 434 -1.84 -5.07 -14.83
CA LEU A 434 -1.45 -3.96 -15.71
C LEU A 434 -2.31 -3.88 -16.97
N ARG A 435 -2.70 -5.01 -17.57
CA ARG A 435 -3.57 -5.05 -18.75
C ARG A 435 -5.05 -4.77 -18.42
N LEU A 436 -5.49 -5.06 -17.21
CA LEU A 436 -6.85 -4.73 -16.74
C LEU A 436 -6.97 -3.33 -16.13
N ALA A 437 -5.87 -2.70 -15.71
CA ALA A 437 -5.89 -1.37 -15.09
C ALA A 437 -5.44 -0.26 -16.05
N GLN A 438 -6.25 0.79 -16.21
CA GLN A 438 -5.81 1.97 -16.95
C GLN A 438 -4.70 2.74 -16.21
N ARG A 439 -4.65 2.64 -14.88
CA ARG A 439 -3.69 3.37 -14.04
C ARG A 439 -2.95 2.41 -13.12
N ALA A 440 -1.63 2.59 -13.04
CA ALA A 440 -0.78 1.79 -12.17
C ALA A 440 0.24 2.63 -11.40
N ASN A 441 0.64 2.16 -10.20
CA ASN A 441 1.69 2.81 -9.42
C ASN A 441 2.57 1.85 -8.62
N GLY A 442 3.81 2.27 -8.39
CA GLY A 442 4.70 1.76 -7.33
C GLY A 442 4.51 2.53 -6.01
N VAL A 443 5.20 2.08 -4.96
CA VAL A 443 4.89 2.43 -3.56
C VAL A 443 5.97 3.28 -2.85
N SER A 444 6.94 3.74 -3.63
CA SER A 444 7.94 4.79 -3.36
C SER A 444 8.45 5.30 -4.71
N THR A 445 9.18 6.41 -4.73
CA THR A 445 9.75 6.93 -5.99
C THR A 445 10.75 5.95 -6.61
N LEU A 446 11.66 5.41 -5.81
CA LEU A 446 12.63 4.40 -6.28
C LEU A 446 11.92 3.14 -6.79
N HIS A 447 10.92 2.64 -6.06
CA HIS A 447 10.15 1.48 -6.50
C HIS A 447 9.35 1.73 -7.78
N GLY A 448 8.87 2.96 -7.98
CA GLY A 448 8.24 3.34 -9.26
C GLY A 448 9.20 3.15 -10.43
N ARG A 449 10.47 3.54 -10.27
CA ARG A 449 11.52 3.31 -11.28
C ARG A 449 11.78 1.81 -11.50
N VAL A 450 12.02 1.07 -10.42
CA VAL A 450 12.24 -0.40 -10.48
C VAL A 450 11.07 -1.12 -11.14
N SER A 451 9.83 -0.73 -10.83
CA SER A 451 8.63 -1.33 -11.43
C SER A 451 8.56 -1.07 -12.94
N ARG A 452 8.91 0.14 -13.38
CA ARG A 452 8.91 0.49 -14.80
C ARG A 452 9.96 -0.31 -15.57
N GLU A 453 11.15 -0.48 -15.01
CA GLU A 453 12.20 -1.34 -15.58
C GLU A 453 11.75 -2.81 -15.64
N MET A 454 11.21 -3.33 -14.53
CA MET A 454 10.77 -4.73 -14.43
C MET A 454 9.67 -5.09 -15.43
N PHE A 455 8.79 -4.16 -15.78
CA PHE A 455 7.68 -4.38 -16.71
C PHE A 455 7.88 -3.74 -18.09
N ALA A 456 9.07 -3.22 -18.39
CA ALA A 456 9.36 -2.55 -19.67
C ALA A 456 9.06 -3.42 -20.90
N GLY A 457 9.21 -4.74 -20.78
CA GLY A 457 8.88 -5.70 -21.85
C GLY A 457 7.43 -5.63 -22.35
N LEU A 458 6.49 -5.10 -21.56
CA LEU A 458 5.10 -4.88 -21.97
C LEU A 458 4.92 -3.66 -22.90
N TRP A 459 5.92 -2.78 -22.98
CA TRP A 459 5.93 -1.55 -23.78
C TRP A 459 7.20 -1.49 -24.66
N PRO A 460 7.33 -2.40 -25.64
CA PRO A 460 8.53 -2.46 -26.48
C PRO A 460 8.76 -1.13 -27.21
N GLY A 461 10.02 -0.67 -27.21
CA GLY A 461 10.44 0.56 -27.86
C GLY A 461 10.25 1.84 -27.03
N PHE A 462 9.65 1.75 -25.84
CA PHE A 462 9.61 2.87 -24.88
C PHE A 462 10.77 2.78 -23.90
N ASP A 463 11.30 3.94 -23.50
CA ASP A 463 12.22 4.00 -22.37
C ASP A 463 11.48 3.65 -21.08
N PRO A 464 12.16 2.99 -20.10
CA PRO A 464 11.53 2.66 -18.82
C PRO A 464 10.88 3.87 -18.15
N GLU A 465 11.41 5.08 -18.28
CA GLU A 465 10.79 6.27 -17.67
C GLU A 465 9.39 6.60 -18.20
N GLU A 466 9.04 6.13 -19.41
CA GLU A 466 7.76 6.37 -20.08
C GLU A 466 6.72 5.26 -19.87
N VAL A 467 7.13 4.13 -19.28
CA VAL A 467 6.21 3.07 -18.88
C VAL A 467 5.16 3.65 -17.93
N PRO A 468 3.84 3.46 -18.17
CA PRO A 468 2.76 4.18 -17.48
C PRO A 468 2.50 3.67 -16.05
N ILE A 469 3.55 3.62 -15.23
CA ILE A 469 3.53 3.27 -13.81
C ILE A 469 4.08 4.47 -13.04
N THR A 470 3.20 5.17 -12.31
CA THR A 470 3.59 6.29 -11.43
C THR A 470 4.07 5.80 -10.07
N SER A 471 4.23 6.69 -9.09
CA SER A 471 4.50 6.35 -7.70
C SER A 471 3.61 7.12 -6.73
N VAL A 472 3.14 6.42 -5.69
CA VAL A 472 2.52 7.01 -4.49
C VAL A 472 3.23 6.41 -3.29
N THR A 473 4.02 7.20 -2.58
CA THR A 473 4.76 6.67 -1.43
C THR A 473 3.81 6.27 -0.31
N ASN A 474 4.02 5.07 0.24
CA ASN A 474 3.22 4.59 1.36
C ASN A 474 3.24 5.55 2.56
N GLY A 475 2.24 5.41 3.43
CA GLY A 475 2.21 6.05 4.73
C GLY A 475 1.63 5.13 5.79
N VAL A 476 1.73 5.55 7.06
CA VAL A 476 1.28 4.77 8.22
C VAL A 476 0.24 5.53 9.02
N HIS A 477 -0.68 4.80 9.64
CA HIS A 477 -1.80 5.40 10.38
C HIS A 477 -1.36 5.86 11.77
N ALA A 478 -1.10 7.15 11.95
CA ALA A 478 -0.55 7.67 13.20
C ALA A 478 -1.33 7.29 14.47
N PRO A 479 -2.68 7.37 14.52
CA PRO A 479 -3.43 6.93 15.70
C PRO A 479 -3.24 5.45 16.06
N THR A 480 -2.82 4.59 15.13
CA THR A 480 -2.48 3.18 15.42
C THR A 480 -1.10 3.04 16.06
N TRP A 481 -0.12 3.80 15.56
CA TRP A 481 1.31 3.51 15.73
C TRP A 481 2.04 4.50 16.66
N THR A 482 1.42 5.63 16.98
CA THR A 482 1.96 6.62 17.90
C THR A 482 1.53 6.31 19.33
N ALA A 483 2.48 6.37 20.26
CA ALA A 483 2.18 6.17 21.68
C ALA A 483 1.21 7.26 22.20
N PRO A 484 0.28 6.94 23.12
CA PRO A 484 -0.70 7.91 23.63
C PRO A 484 -0.09 9.19 24.21
N GLU A 485 1.09 9.10 24.83
CA GLU A 485 1.84 10.26 25.33
C GLU A 485 2.28 11.20 24.21
N VAL A 486 2.76 10.63 23.11
CA VAL A 486 3.22 11.39 21.94
C VAL A 486 2.02 12.04 21.25
N THR A 487 0.90 11.30 21.14
CA THR A 487 -0.35 11.80 20.56
C THR A 487 -0.91 12.99 21.34
N ARG A 488 -0.91 12.93 22.69
CA ARG A 488 -1.44 14.01 23.55
C ARG A 488 -0.69 15.33 23.42
N LEU A 489 0.63 15.29 23.19
CA LEU A 489 1.43 16.48 22.93
C LEU A 489 1.14 17.04 21.52
N GLY A 490 1.07 16.15 20.53
CA GLY A 490 0.79 16.54 19.14
C GLY A 490 1.96 17.25 18.45
N ALA A 491 2.00 17.16 17.11
CA ALA A 491 3.13 17.59 16.29
C ALA A 491 3.59 19.04 16.53
N ARG A 492 2.64 19.96 16.76
CA ARG A 492 2.91 21.40 16.93
C ARG A 492 3.54 21.73 18.28
N GLN A 493 3.25 20.97 19.33
CA GLN A 493 3.80 21.24 20.66
C GLN A 493 5.23 20.71 20.80
N PHE A 494 5.64 19.71 20.00
CA PHE A 494 7.04 19.25 19.97
C PHE A 494 8.02 20.33 19.52
N GLY A 495 7.60 21.37 18.80
CA GLY A 495 8.48 22.51 18.50
C GLY A 495 8.85 23.33 19.75
N HIS A 496 8.01 23.29 20.78
CA HIS A 496 8.09 24.15 21.97
C HIS A 496 8.40 23.39 23.27
N LEU A 497 8.40 22.06 23.24
CA LEU A 497 8.70 21.22 24.40
C LEU A 497 10.16 21.42 24.87
N GLY A 498 10.42 21.50 26.16
CA GLY A 498 11.80 21.57 26.67
C GLY A 498 12.61 20.31 26.35
N ASP A 499 13.94 20.43 26.23
CA ASP A 499 14.80 19.27 25.92
C ASP A 499 14.72 18.18 27.00
N SER A 500 14.65 18.58 28.28
CA SER A 500 14.47 17.66 29.41
C SER A 500 13.14 16.89 29.32
N GLU A 501 12.05 17.55 28.96
CA GLU A 501 10.73 16.92 28.81
C GLU A 501 10.72 15.92 27.65
N LEU A 502 11.37 16.25 26.54
CA LEU A 502 11.46 15.36 25.37
C LEU A 502 12.30 14.12 25.71
N TRP A 503 13.41 14.31 26.43
CA TRP A 503 14.24 13.22 26.89
C TRP A 503 13.49 12.28 27.85
N GLU A 504 12.79 12.82 28.85
CA GLU A 504 12.01 12.01 29.81
C GLU A 504 10.83 11.29 29.16
N LEU A 505 10.18 11.90 28.16
CA LEU A 505 9.18 11.22 27.34
C LEU A 505 9.77 9.99 26.66
N ARG A 506 10.90 10.15 25.96
CA ARG A 506 11.58 9.05 25.25
C ARG A 506 12.04 7.96 26.22
N ARG A 507 12.59 8.34 27.38
CA ARG A 507 12.98 7.42 28.46
C ARG A 507 11.78 6.63 29.00
N THR A 508 10.64 7.28 29.19
CA THR A 508 9.38 6.63 29.63
C THR A 508 8.92 5.57 28.64
N LEU A 509 8.97 5.86 27.34
CA LEU A 509 8.64 4.89 26.28
C LEU A 509 9.62 3.70 26.27
N ARG A 510 10.93 3.96 26.42
CA ARG A 510 11.96 2.91 26.58
C ARG A 510 11.67 2.01 27.77
N LYS A 511 11.35 2.58 28.93
CA LYS A 511 11.01 1.82 30.14
C LYS A 511 9.82 0.88 29.94
N ARG A 512 8.81 1.30 29.19
CA ARG A 512 7.67 0.43 28.85
C ARG A 512 8.08 -0.73 27.94
N LEU A 513 8.92 -0.46 26.93
CA LEU A 513 9.46 -1.52 26.08
C LEU A 513 10.27 -2.53 26.89
N VAL A 514 11.12 -2.08 27.82
CA VAL A 514 11.88 -2.98 28.71
C VAL A 514 10.95 -3.90 29.50
N ALA A 515 9.89 -3.35 30.11
CA ALA A 515 8.91 -4.16 30.83
C ALA A 515 8.20 -5.20 29.93
N GLU A 516 7.82 -4.79 28.72
CA GLU A 516 7.16 -5.66 27.75
C GLU A 516 8.10 -6.76 27.21
N VAL A 517 9.38 -6.42 26.97
CA VAL A 517 10.43 -7.38 26.60
C VAL A 517 10.57 -8.44 27.67
N ARG A 518 10.73 -8.05 28.94
CA ARG A 518 10.89 -8.99 30.06
C ARG A 518 9.69 -9.94 30.18
N ARG A 519 8.47 -9.39 30.08
CA ARG A 519 7.22 -10.18 30.10
C ARG A 519 7.16 -11.20 28.97
N ARG A 520 7.48 -10.80 27.73
CA ARG A 520 7.46 -11.67 26.55
C ARG A 520 8.57 -12.71 26.58
N LEU A 521 9.76 -12.32 27.04
CA LEU A 521 10.90 -13.22 27.17
C LEU A 521 10.59 -14.31 28.20
N TYR A 522 10.00 -13.95 29.34
CA TYR A 522 9.54 -14.92 30.33
C TYR A 522 8.55 -15.93 29.72
N ALA A 523 7.53 -15.44 28.99
CA ALA A 523 6.56 -16.31 28.32
C ALA A 523 7.21 -17.24 27.27
N SER A 524 8.12 -16.70 26.45
CA SER A 524 8.86 -17.45 25.44
C SER A 524 9.70 -18.56 26.06
N TRP A 525 10.50 -18.25 27.08
CA TRP A 525 11.34 -19.26 27.74
C TRP A 525 10.52 -20.33 28.48
N ARG A 526 9.37 -19.97 29.04
CA ARG A 526 8.42 -20.95 29.60
C ARG A 526 7.89 -21.89 28.52
N GLN A 527 7.53 -21.38 27.34
CA GLN A 527 7.10 -22.20 26.19
C GLN A 527 8.22 -23.12 25.68
N ARG A 528 9.48 -22.66 25.75
CA ARG A 528 10.68 -23.44 25.43
C ARG A 528 11.03 -24.53 26.46
N GLY A 529 10.28 -24.60 27.57
CA GLY A 529 10.43 -25.62 28.61
C GLY A 529 11.27 -25.21 29.83
N ALA A 530 11.64 -23.93 29.98
CA ALA A 530 12.43 -23.47 31.12
C ALA A 530 11.64 -23.47 32.44
N GLY A 531 12.29 -23.86 33.53
CA GLY A 531 11.74 -23.80 34.88
C GLY A 531 11.75 -22.36 35.44
N THR A 532 10.79 -22.01 36.30
CA THR A 532 10.72 -20.65 36.88
C THR A 532 12.01 -20.24 37.60
N ALA A 533 12.71 -21.17 38.25
CA ALA A 533 13.98 -20.91 38.93
C ALA A 533 15.12 -20.49 37.98
N GLU A 534 15.04 -20.85 36.69
CA GLU A 534 16.06 -20.53 35.68
C GLU A 534 15.89 -19.13 35.09
N LEU A 535 14.78 -18.44 35.38
CA LEU A 535 14.36 -17.22 34.68
C LEU A 535 14.67 -15.91 35.43
N GLY A 536 15.31 -15.99 36.61
CA GLY A 536 15.62 -14.79 37.41
C GLY A 536 16.55 -13.78 36.72
N TRP A 537 17.32 -14.19 35.72
CA TRP A 537 18.17 -13.27 34.94
C TRP A 537 17.36 -12.31 34.06
N ILE A 538 16.09 -12.62 33.75
CA ILE A 538 15.21 -11.78 32.92
C ILE A 538 14.96 -10.42 33.59
N ASP A 539 15.00 -10.34 34.92
CA ASP A 539 14.81 -9.09 35.65
C ASP A 539 15.92 -8.06 35.36
N GLY A 540 17.09 -8.51 34.91
CA GLY A 540 18.21 -7.66 34.48
C GLY A 540 18.29 -7.41 32.97
N VAL A 541 17.33 -7.91 32.19
CA VAL A 541 17.34 -7.78 30.73
C VAL A 541 16.91 -6.38 30.31
N LEU A 542 17.77 -5.73 29.52
CA LEU A 542 17.64 -4.36 29.02
C LEU A 542 17.54 -3.30 30.12
N ASP A 543 18.06 -2.12 29.81
CA ASP A 543 18.07 -0.95 30.69
C ASP A 543 17.36 0.22 29.99
N PRO A 544 16.41 0.92 30.66
CA PRO A 544 15.78 2.10 30.08
C PRO A 544 16.72 3.27 29.82
N ASP A 545 17.94 3.29 30.35
CA ASP A 545 18.93 4.37 30.18
C ASP A 545 19.97 4.09 29.08
N VAL A 546 19.88 2.92 28.43
CA VAL A 546 20.81 2.49 27.36
C VAL A 546 20.18 2.66 25.97
N LEU A 547 21.03 3.07 25.01
CA LEU A 547 20.67 3.21 23.60
C LEU A 547 20.02 1.93 23.06
N THR A 548 18.75 2.02 22.68
CA THR A 548 17.96 0.87 22.24
C THR A 548 17.73 0.88 20.74
N ILE A 549 18.22 -0.15 20.04
CA ILE A 549 18.03 -0.37 18.61
C ILE A 549 16.93 -1.41 18.38
N GLY A 550 15.96 -1.06 17.52
CA GLY A 550 14.91 -1.97 17.09
C GLY A 550 15.16 -2.55 15.71
N PHE A 551 14.89 -3.85 15.56
CA PHE A 551 14.86 -4.53 14.26
C PHE A 551 13.67 -5.49 14.21
N ALA A 552 12.63 -5.19 13.43
CA ALA A 552 11.56 -6.17 13.20
C ALA A 552 10.96 -6.20 11.80
N ARG A 553 10.90 -7.41 11.21
CA ARG A 553 10.44 -7.67 9.84
C ARG A 553 10.24 -9.17 9.56
N ARG A 554 9.66 -9.50 8.40
CA ARG A 554 9.75 -10.86 7.83
C ARG A 554 11.21 -11.20 7.55
N VAL A 555 11.58 -12.48 7.58
CA VAL A 555 12.99 -12.95 7.46
C VAL A 555 13.27 -13.70 6.13
N PRO A 556 13.13 -13.06 4.95
CA PRO A 556 13.75 -13.54 3.72
C PRO A 556 15.24 -13.14 3.66
N SER A 557 16.01 -13.80 2.81
CA SER A 557 17.46 -13.58 2.65
C SER A 557 17.83 -12.11 2.35
N TYR A 558 17.13 -11.46 1.43
CA TYR A 558 17.42 -10.09 1.01
C TYR A 558 17.23 -9.02 2.11
N LYS A 559 16.54 -9.35 3.22
CA LYS A 559 16.37 -8.45 4.38
C LYS A 559 17.54 -8.53 5.37
N ARG A 560 18.49 -9.45 5.15
CA ARG A 560 19.80 -9.54 5.82
C ARG A 560 19.74 -9.45 7.35
N LEU A 561 18.89 -10.29 7.97
CA LEU A 561 18.74 -10.39 9.43
C LEU A 561 20.09 -10.57 10.15
N THR A 562 20.96 -11.42 9.62
CA THR A 562 22.23 -11.79 10.25
C THR A 562 23.41 -10.93 9.80
N LEU A 563 23.21 -9.83 9.05
CA LEU A 563 24.30 -8.92 8.70
C LEU A 563 25.02 -8.39 9.95
N MET A 564 24.26 -8.15 11.04
CA MET A 564 24.82 -7.72 12.33
C MET A 564 25.62 -8.81 13.06
N LEU A 565 25.56 -10.06 12.59
CA LEU A 565 26.34 -11.19 13.14
C LEU A 565 27.58 -11.49 12.29
N ARG A 566 27.82 -10.74 11.20
CA ARG A 566 29.02 -10.87 10.36
C ARG A 566 30.30 -10.68 11.17
N ASP A 567 30.31 -9.70 12.08
CA ASP A 567 31.41 -9.47 13.03
C ASP A 567 30.88 -9.52 14.47
N GLN A 568 30.85 -10.74 15.02
CA GLN A 568 30.31 -10.98 16.37
C GLN A 568 31.16 -10.31 17.45
N ASP A 569 32.47 -10.19 17.26
CA ASP A 569 33.37 -9.58 18.24
C ASP A 569 33.10 -8.07 18.34
N ARG A 570 33.01 -7.36 17.20
CA ARG A 570 32.61 -5.93 17.20
C ARG A 570 31.20 -5.73 17.74
N LEU A 571 30.26 -6.63 17.41
CA LEU A 571 28.92 -6.58 18.01
C LEU A 571 28.97 -6.72 19.53
N MET A 572 29.74 -7.68 20.06
CA MET A 572 29.92 -7.86 21.50
C MET A 572 30.55 -6.64 22.16
N GLU A 573 31.57 -6.03 21.54
CA GLU A 573 32.19 -4.80 22.02
C GLU A 573 31.19 -3.65 22.10
N LEU A 574 30.32 -3.48 21.11
CA LEU A 574 29.24 -2.49 21.14
C LEU A 574 28.21 -2.75 22.24
N LEU A 575 27.76 -4.01 22.38
CA LEU A 575 26.75 -4.38 23.38
C LEU A 575 27.29 -4.20 24.81
N LEU A 576 28.57 -4.47 25.02
CA LEU A 576 29.23 -4.50 26.33
C LEU A 576 30.15 -3.30 26.58
N HIS A 577 30.11 -2.28 25.73
CA HIS A 577 30.96 -1.11 25.85
C HIS A 577 30.79 -0.46 27.24
N PRO A 578 31.88 -0.17 27.98
CA PRO A 578 31.79 0.27 29.38
C PRO A 578 31.05 1.62 29.55
N GLU A 579 31.29 2.57 28.63
CA GLU A 579 30.71 3.92 28.72
C GLU A 579 29.53 4.17 27.76
N ARG A 580 29.47 3.45 26.63
CA ARG A 580 28.53 3.68 25.53
C ARG A 580 27.87 2.38 25.07
N PRO A 581 27.27 1.59 25.99
CA PRO A 581 26.70 0.30 25.62
C PRO A 581 25.54 0.46 24.66
N VAL A 582 25.26 -0.57 23.87
CA VAL A 582 24.09 -0.66 23.01
C VAL A 582 23.24 -1.84 23.43
N GLN A 583 21.93 -1.76 23.22
CA GLN A 583 21.02 -2.89 23.36
C GLN A 583 20.11 -3.03 22.14
N ILE A 584 19.79 -4.26 21.77
CA ILE A 584 19.10 -4.57 20.51
C ILE A 584 17.88 -5.46 20.78
N VAL A 585 16.72 -5.04 20.27
CA VAL A 585 15.49 -5.84 20.29
C VAL A 585 15.19 -6.29 18.87
N VAL A 586 15.25 -7.60 18.65
CA VAL A 586 14.97 -8.22 17.35
C VAL A 586 13.65 -9.00 17.40
N ALA A 587 12.84 -8.90 16.36
CA ALA A 587 11.63 -9.71 16.21
C ALA A 587 11.36 -10.01 14.73
N GLY A 588 10.80 -11.18 14.43
CA GLY A 588 10.51 -11.51 13.03
C GLY A 588 10.05 -12.94 12.85
N LYS A 589 9.42 -13.19 11.69
CA LYS A 589 8.92 -14.50 11.29
C LYS A 589 9.52 -14.89 9.95
N ALA A 590 10.07 -16.09 9.87
CA ALA A 590 10.40 -16.73 8.60
C ALA A 590 9.14 -17.37 8.00
N HIS A 591 9.07 -17.50 6.68
CA HIS A 591 7.97 -18.24 6.05
C HIS A 591 8.04 -19.71 6.47
N PRO A 592 6.91 -20.43 6.69
CA PRO A 592 6.94 -21.80 7.17
C PRO A 592 7.71 -22.78 6.26
N ALA A 593 7.73 -22.49 4.96
CA ALA A 593 8.46 -23.25 3.93
C ALA A 593 9.88 -22.72 3.64
N ASP A 594 10.32 -21.64 4.30
CA ASP A 594 11.65 -21.04 4.11
C ASP A 594 12.61 -21.51 5.21
N ASP A 595 13.18 -22.70 5.01
CA ASP A 595 14.18 -23.27 5.91
C ASP A 595 15.43 -22.39 6.04
N GLY A 596 15.79 -21.65 4.98
CA GLY A 596 16.88 -20.69 5.00
C GLY A 596 16.62 -19.57 6.01
N GLY A 597 15.45 -18.92 5.89
CA GLY A 597 14.99 -17.91 6.84
C GLY A 597 14.89 -18.43 8.29
N LYS A 598 14.44 -19.68 8.48
CA LYS A 598 14.39 -20.31 9.82
C LYS A 598 15.78 -20.52 10.42
N ARG A 599 16.78 -20.89 9.61
CA ARG A 599 18.18 -20.99 10.04
C ARG A 599 18.75 -19.64 10.46
N LEU A 600 18.46 -18.57 9.71
CA LEU A 600 18.86 -17.21 10.07
C LEU A 600 18.26 -16.77 11.42
N VAL A 601 16.98 -17.09 11.66
CA VAL A 601 16.34 -16.86 12.97
C VAL A 601 17.05 -17.65 14.07
N GLN A 602 17.32 -18.94 13.84
CA GLN A 602 17.97 -19.79 14.82
C GLN A 602 19.37 -19.31 15.19
N GLU A 603 20.18 -18.91 14.20
CA GLU A 603 21.52 -18.35 14.41
C GLU A 603 21.46 -17.14 15.34
N LEU A 604 20.56 -16.19 15.05
CA LEU A 604 20.38 -15.00 15.88
C LEU A 604 19.86 -15.33 17.28
N VAL A 605 18.91 -16.25 17.42
CA VAL A 605 18.40 -16.68 18.74
C VAL A 605 19.51 -17.30 19.58
N ARG A 606 20.37 -18.14 18.98
CA ARG A 606 21.51 -18.73 19.70
C ARG A 606 22.49 -17.68 20.19
N PHE A 607 22.79 -16.68 19.37
CA PHE A 607 23.62 -15.55 19.79
C PHE A 607 22.95 -14.72 20.89
N ALA A 608 21.66 -14.41 20.74
CA ALA A 608 20.86 -13.67 21.72
C ALA A 608 20.75 -14.37 23.08
N ASP A 609 20.76 -15.71 23.09
CA ASP A 609 20.64 -16.51 24.31
C ASP A 609 21.98 -16.66 25.06
N ASP A 610 23.11 -16.28 24.46
CA ASP A 610 24.43 -16.37 25.09
C ASP A 610 24.45 -15.53 26.38
N PRO A 611 24.78 -16.12 27.56
CA PRO A 611 24.84 -15.42 28.84
C PRO A 611 25.66 -14.13 28.84
N ARG A 612 26.67 -14.04 27.97
CA ARG A 612 27.52 -12.84 27.82
C ARG A 612 26.74 -11.63 27.30
N VAL A 613 25.71 -11.83 26.47
CA VAL A 613 25.00 -10.74 25.77
C VAL A 613 23.48 -10.74 25.96
N ARG A 614 22.87 -11.81 26.50
CA ARG A 614 21.39 -11.95 26.63
C ARG A 614 20.67 -10.88 27.46
N HIS A 615 21.43 -10.07 28.19
CA HIS A 615 20.92 -8.91 28.92
C HIS A 615 20.91 -7.61 28.08
N ARG A 616 21.49 -7.63 26.87
CA ARG A 616 21.60 -6.53 25.91
C ARG A 616 20.98 -6.84 24.55
N LEU A 617 21.01 -8.08 24.08
CA LEU A 617 20.40 -8.49 22.80
C LEU A 617 19.33 -9.54 23.04
N VAL A 618 18.12 -9.29 22.54
CA VAL A 618 16.98 -10.21 22.70
C VAL A 618 16.28 -10.48 21.38
N PHE A 619 15.80 -11.71 21.21
CA PHE A 619 14.88 -12.08 20.15
C PHE A 619 13.48 -12.32 20.73
N LEU A 620 12.47 -11.62 20.20
CA LEU A 620 11.07 -11.76 20.61
C LEU A 620 10.26 -12.53 19.56
N PRO A 621 9.72 -13.71 19.90
CA PRO A 621 8.88 -14.47 18.97
C PRO A 621 7.48 -13.85 18.85
N ASP A 622 6.78 -14.29 17.80
CA ASP A 622 5.41 -13.93 17.46
C ASP A 622 5.20 -12.44 17.19
N TYR A 623 6.09 -11.87 16.37
CA TYR A 623 5.96 -10.48 15.93
C TYR A 623 4.58 -10.20 15.30
N GLY A 624 3.92 -9.14 15.74
CA GLY A 624 2.60 -8.71 15.30
C GLY A 624 2.22 -7.34 15.87
N MET A 625 1.02 -6.83 15.55
CA MET A 625 0.61 -5.45 15.86
C MET A 625 0.71 -5.13 17.36
N GLY A 626 0.28 -6.03 18.25
CA GLY A 626 0.33 -5.79 19.70
C GLY A 626 1.75 -5.63 20.24
N MET A 627 2.74 -6.36 19.69
CA MET A 627 4.15 -6.16 20.04
C MET A 627 4.66 -4.83 19.47
N ALA A 628 4.35 -4.58 18.20
CA ALA A 628 4.80 -3.41 17.46
C ALA A 628 4.38 -2.07 18.11
N GLN A 629 3.21 -2.02 18.77
CA GLN A 629 2.74 -0.85 19.51
C GLN A 629 3.62 -0.47 20.73
N ASN A 630 4.42 -1.39 21.25
CA ASN A 630 5.41 -1.11 22.30
C ASN A 630 6.83 -0.99 21.74
N LEU A 631 7.13 -1.76 20.69
CA LEU A 631 8.44 -1.80 20.06
C LEU A 631 8.80 -0.46 19.41
N TYR A 632 7.97 0.06 18.50
CA TYR A 632 8.30 1.29 17.78
C TYR A 632 8.50 2.50 18.71
N PRO A 633 7.61 2.75 19.69
CA PRO A 633 7.82 3.89 20.59
C PRO A 633 9.04 3.74 21.50
N GLY A 634 9.38 2.51 21.91
CA GLY A 634 10.47 2.28 22.86
C GLY A 634 11.87 2.22 22.26
N CYS A 635 12.02 2.09 20.94
CA CYS A 635 13.34 2.10 20.30
C CYS A 635 13.83 3.55 20.06
N ASP A 636 15.12 3.82 20.26
CA ASP A 636 15.75 5.11 19.94
C ASP A 636 16.25 5.17 18.49
N VAL A 637 16.70 4.03 17.97
CA VAL A 637 17.10 3.84 16.57
C VAL A 637 16.36 2.67 15.94
N TRP A 638 15.90 2.84 14.71
CA TRP A 638 15.29 1.78 13.92
C TRP A 638 16.23 1.37 12.79
N LEU A 639 16.68 0.12 12.81
CA LEU A 639 17.66 -0.42 11.85
C LEU A 639 16.94 -1.07 10.65
N ASN A 640 17.30 -0.65 9.44
CA ASN A 640 16.90 -1.31 8.18
C ASN A 640 18.09 -1.50 7.22
N ASN A 641 18.44 -2.75 6.91
CA ASN A 641 19.57 -3.08 6.03
C ASN A 641 19.19 -4.03 4.88
N PRO A 642 18.09 -3.80 4.14
CA PRO A 642 17.78 -4.63 2.98
C PRO A 642 18.87 -4.48 1.90
N LEU A 643 18.97 -5.46 1.02
CA LEU A 643 19.67 -5.29 -0.25
C LEU A 643 18.95 -4.23 -1.08
N ARG A 644 19.68 -3.23 -1.58
CA ARG A 644 19.15 -2.23 -2.51
C ARG A 644 19.11 -2.80 -3.93
N PRO A 645 18.07 -2.57 -4.76
CA PRO A 645 16.82 -1.86 -4.48
C PRO A 645 15.65 -2.81 -4.15
N LEU A 646 15.86 -3.80 -3.27
CA LEU A 646 14.92 -4.91 -3.04
C LEU A 646 13.89 -4.64 -1.93
N GLU A 647 13.89 -3.44 -1.33
CA GLU A 647 12.80 -2.97 -0.47
C GLU A 647 11.94 -1.94 -1.21
N ALA A 648 10.74 -2.34 -1.64
CA ALA A 648 9.82 -1.45 -2.35
C ALA A 648 9.47 -0.17 -1.58
N CYS A 649 9.33 -0.26 -0.25
CA CYS A 649 9.08 0.91 0.59
C CYS A 649 9.66 0.71 1.99
N GLY A 650 9.02 -0.11 2.84
CA GLY A 650 9.48 -0.38 4.21
C GLY A 650 8.83 0.50 5.30
N THR A 651 7.52 0.35 5.52
CA THR A 651 6.72 1.20 6.44
C THR A 651 7.09 1.09 7.93
N SER A 652 7.94 0.15 8.34
CA SER A 652 8.37 0.03 9.74
C SER A 652 9.17 1.24 10.24
N GLY A 653 10.07 1.79 9.40
CA GLY A 653 10.84 2.99 9.75
C GLY A 653 9.95 4.24 9.90
N MET A 654 8.86 4.31 9.14
CA MET A 654 7.84 5.36 9.27
C MET A 654 7.14 5.32 10.63
N LYS A 655 6.75 4.12 11.10
CA LYS A 655 6.10 3.93 12.41
C LYS A 655 7.03 4.30 13.56
N ALA A 656 8.31 3.96 13.43
CA ALA A 656 9.34 4.36 14.38
C ALA A 656 9.51 5.89 14.40
N ALA A 657 9.60 6.54 13.23
CA ALA A 657 9.75 8.00 13.11
C ALA A 657 8.61 8.79 13.77
N LEU A 658 7.36 8.28 13.70
CA LEU A 658 6.21 8.90 14.36
C LEU A 658 6.33 8.99 15.90
N ASN A 659 7.24 8.24 16.49
CA ASN A 659 7.50 8.27 17.93
C ASN A 659 8.82 8.98 18.27
N GLY A 660 9.54 9.53 17.30
CA GLY A 660 10.84 10.18 17.51
C GLY A 660 12.02 9.20 17.51
N CYS A 661 11.84 8.00 16.94
CA CYS A 661 12.93 7.08 16.68
C CYS A 661 13.71 7.53 15.44
N LEU A 662 15.04 7.56 15.51
CA LEU A 662 15.90 7.90 14.38
C LEU A 662 16.09 6.67 13.48
N ASN A 663 16.26 6.87 12.17
CA ASN A 663 16.46 5.74 11.25
C ASN A 663 17.95 5.52 10.98
N LEU A 664 18.39 4.26 11.01
CA LEU A 664 19.69 3.82 10.51
C LEU A 664 19.41 2.84 9.37
N SER A 665 19.52 3.30 8.13
CA SER A 665 19.02 2.54 6.99
C SER A 665 19.86 2.66 5.73
N VAL A 666 19.90 1.61 4.92
CA VAL A 666 20.30 1.69 3.51
C VAL A 666 19.35 2.66 2.78
N LEU A 667 19.86 3.42 1.81
CA LEU A 667 19.08 4.33 0.95
C LEU A 667 18.23 3.52 -0.05
N ASP A 668 17.19 2.87 0.46
CA ASP A 668 16.26 2.07 -0.32
C ASP A 668 14.80 2.38 0.07
N GLY A 669 13.85 2.00 -0.78
CA GLY A 669 12.43 2.24 -0.57
C GLY A 669 12.09 3.72 -0.33
N TRP A 670 11.37 4.02 0.76
CA TRP A 670 11.01 5.41 1.09
C TRP A 670 12.19 6.22 1.65
N TRP A 671 13.24 5.56 2.15
CA TRP A 671 14.35 6.25 2.79
C TRP A 671 15.22 6.96 1.75
N ASP A 672 15.35 6.40 0.54
CA ASP A 672 16.06 7.00 -0.60
C ASP A 672 15.53 8.42 -0.92
N GLU A 673 14.21 8.62 -0.87
CA GLU A 673 13.58 9.90 -1.22
C GLU A 673 13.49 10.94 -0.08
N TRP A 674 13.48 10.53 1.20
CA TRP A 674 13.29 11.45 2.34
C TRP A 674 14.44 11.49 3.35
N TYR A 675 15.56 10.81 3.08
CA TYR A 675 16.72 10.88 3.96
C TYR A 675 17.26 12.31 4.06
N GLU A 676 17.41 12.77 5.31
CA GLU A 676 18.20 13.94 5.68
C GLU A 676 19.06 13.55 6.89
N PRO A 677 20.29 14.08 7.06
CA PRO A 677 21.15 13.75 8.20
C PRO A 677 20.54 14.03 9.57
N ASP A 678 19.52 14.88 9.66
CA ASP A 678 18.80 15.20 10.90
C ASP A 678 17.82 14.09 11.32
N PHE A 679 17.43 13.19 10.41
CA PHE A 679 16.49 12.10 10.69
C PHE A 679 17.19 10.79 11.08
N GLY A 680 18.52 10.75 10.97
CA GLY A 680 19.33 9.57 11.27
C GLY A 680 20.50 9.41 10.30
N TRP A 681 20.76 8.18 9.87
CA TRP A 681 21.98 7.82 9.13
C TRP A 681 21.68 6.90 7.96
N ALA A 682 22.40 7.13 6.86
CA ALA A 682 22.44 6.25 5.71
C ALA A 682 23.57 5.24 5.84
N ILE A 683 23.26 3.94 5.72
CA ILE A 683 24.25 2.88 5.53
C ILE A 683 24.68 2.95 4.06
N PRO A 684 25.96 3.19 3.75
CA PRO A 684 26.47 3.20 2.38
C PRO A 684 26.15 1.87 1.69
N THR A 685 25.70 1.94 0.44
CA THR A 685 25.53 0.75 -0.41
C THR A 685 26.84 0.48 -1.12
N ALA A 686 27.30 -0.77 -1.13
CA ALA A 686 28.45 -1.14 -1.95
C ALA A 686 27.97 -1.40 -3.38
N ASP A 687 28.11 -0.39 -4.24
CA ASP A 687 27.69 -0.42 -5.65
C ASP A 687 28.86 -0.85 -6.57
N GLY A 688 28.55 -1.63 -7.62
CA GLY A 688 29.49 -2.00 -8.69
C GLY A 688 29.34 -3.45 -9.18
N ASP A 689 29.32 -3.64 -10.50
CA ASP A 689 29.06 -4.94 -11.16
C ASP A 689 30.10 -6.03 -10.83
N ALA A 690 31.27 -5.63 -10.33
CA ALA A 690 32.37 -6.53 -9.95
C ALA A 690 32.35 -6.95 -8.47
N ILE A 691 31.38 -6.49 -7.66
CA ILE A 691 31.29 -6.82 -6.24
C ILE A 691 30.41 -8.05 -6.05
N ASP A 692 30.98 -9.16 -5.59
CA ASP A 692 30.20 -10.34 -5.21
C ASP A 692 29.37 -10.11 -3.93
N GLU A 693 28.38 -10.99 -3.70
CA GLU A 693 27.45 -10.87 -2.58
C GLU A 693 28.14 -10.88 -1.21
N THR A 694 29.21 -11.68 -1.05
CA THR A 694 29.92 -11.81 0.22
C THR A 694 30.68 -10.53 0.52
N ARG A 695 31.42 -10.02 -0.47
CA ARG A 695 32.20 -8.79 -0.36
C ARG A 695 31.33 -7.57 -0.10
N ARG A 696 30.17 -7.47 -0.77
CA ARG A 696 29.18 -6.42 -0.50
C ARG A 696 28.76 -6.44 0.96
N ASP A 697 28.31 -7.59 1.44
CA ASP A 697 27.83 -7.71 2.81
C ASP A 697 28.93 -7.42 3.84
N ASP A 698 30.20 -7.78 3.57
CA ASP A 698 31.32 -7.43 4.45
C ASP A 698 31.58 -5.91 4.50
N LEU A 699 31.54 -5.23 3.35
CA LEU A 699 31.70 -3.77 3.27
C LEU A 699 30.55 -3.04 3.97
N GLU A 700 29.31 -3.47 3.73
CA GLU A 700 28.13 -2.84 4.33
C GLU A 700 28.00 -3.16 5.82
N ALA A 701 28.41 -4.35 6.27
CA ALA A 701 28.52 -4.67 7.69
C ALA A 701 29.58 -3.79 8.37
N ALA A 702 30.78 -3.65 7.78
CA ALA A 702 31.81 -2.76 8.32
C ALA A 702 31.32 -1.32 8.43
N ALA A 703 30.66 -0.80 7.39
CA ALA A 703 30.08 0.54 7.41
C ALA A 703 28.97 0.71 8.47
N LEU A 704 28.14 -0.33 8.68
CA LEU A 704 27.15 -0.35 9.77
C LEU A 704 27.82 -0.23 11.14
N TYR A 705 28.87 -1.00 11.41
CA TYR A 705 29.59 -0.91 12.69
C TYR A 705 30.28 0.45 12.86
N ASP A 706 30.94 0.97 11.82
CA ASP A 706 31.60 2.28 11.87
C ASP A 706 30.60 3.41 12.21
N LEU A 707 29.40 3.36 11.61
CA LEU A 707 28.32 4.27 11.96
C LEU A 707 27.90 4.13 13.43
N LEU A 708 27.69 2.90 13.91
CA LEU A 708 27.28 2.64 15.29
C LEU A 708 28.32 3.14 16.30
N GLU A 709 29.59 2.80 16.09
CA GLU A 709 30.72 3.08 16.97
C GLU A 709 31.10 4.57 16.99
N GLN A 710 31.16 5.21 15.81
CA GLN A 710 31.75 6.54 15.67
C GLN A 710 30.70 7.66 15.65
N ARG A 711 29.44 7.34 15.30
CA ARG A 711 28.40 8.36 15.05
C ARG A 711 27.19 8.17 15.94
N VAL A 712 26.57 6.99 15.95
CA VAL A 712 25.28 6.76 16.63
C VAL A 712 25.45 6.72 18.15
N ALA A 713 26.26 5.80 18.67
CA ALA A 713 26.45 5.67 20.12
C ALA A 713 27.07 6.93 20.74
N PRO A 714 28.16 7.52 20.18
CA PRO A 714 28.69 8.78 20.69
C PRO A 714 27.65 9.90 20.75
N ARG A 715 26.80 10.06 19.71
CA ARG A 715 25.75 11.09 19.70
C ARG A 715 24.72 10.86 20.82
N PHE A 716 24.35 9.62 21.10
CA PHE A 716 23.39 9.30 22.16
C PHE A 716 23.97 9.54 23.54
N TYR A 717 25.27 9.35 23.74
CA TYR A 717 25.96 9.46 25.04
C TYR A 717 26.71 10.79 25.25
N ASP A 718 26.77 11.66 24.24
CA ASP A 718 27.32 13.02 24.33
C ASP A 718 26.44 13.88 25.25
N ARG A 719 26.84 14.09 26.50
CA ARG A 719 26.09 14.83 27.52
C ARG A 719 26.64 16.26 27.64
N GLY A 720 25.76 17.25 27.52
CA GLY A 720 26.07 18.66 27.77
C GLY A 720 26.24 18.97 29.27
N LEU A 721 26.44 20.26 29.60
CA LEU A 721 26.56 20.74 30.99
C LEU A 721 25.29 20.50 31.83
N ASP A 722 24.14 20.39 31.17
CA ASP A 722 22.83 20.08 31.75
C ASP A 722 22.57 18.58 31.90
N GLY A 723 23.53 17.74 31.50
CA GLY A 723 23.41 16.27 31.54
C GLY A 723 22.51 15.70 30.44
N LEU A 724 22.17 16.46 29.40
CA LEU A 724 21.30 16.00 28.30
C LEU A 724 22.07 15.89 26.97
N PRO A 725 21.68 14.96 26.07
CA PRO A 725 22.24 14.90 24.73
C PRO A 725 21.54 15.87 23.77
N GLY A 726 21.84 17.17 23.90
CA GLY A 726 21.15 18.23 23.14
C GLY A 726 21.13 18.00 21.62
N ARG A 727 22.23 17.51 21.04
CA ARG A 727 22.30 17.18 19.61
C ARG A 727 21.40 16.00 19.21
N TRP A 728 21.29 14.98 20.06
CA TRP A 728 20.37 13.85 19.84
C TRP A 728 18.91 14.31 19.92
N ILE A 729 18.60 15.10 20.95
CA ILE A 729 17.25 15.64 21.19
C ILE A 729 16.82 16.52 20.01
N ALA A 730 17.73 17.32 19.45
CA ALA A 730 17.46 18.10 18.24
C ALA A 730 17.06 17.23 17.04
N MET A 731 17.75 16.09 16.81
CA MET A 731 17.40 15.13 15.74
C MET A 731 16.02 14.49 15.99
N VAL A 732 15.75 14.07 17.24
CA VAL A 732 14.44 13.52 17.62
C VAL A 732 13.33 14.55 17.37
N ARG A 733 13.54 15.79 17.77
CA ARG A 733 12.60 16.90 17.55
C ARG A 733 12.35 17.12 16.07
N ARG A 734 13.41 17.20 15.26
CA ARG A 734 13.32 17.39 13.82
C ARG A 734 12.57 16.24 13.13
N THR A 735 12.80 15.01 13.59
CA THR A 735 12.08 13.81 13.13
C THR A 735 10.59 13.93 13.41
N LEU A 736 10.19 14.29 14.62
CA LEU A 736 8.78 14.46 15.01
C LEU A 736 8.09 15.62 14.26
N THR A 737 8.76 16.76 14.10
CA THR A 737 8.15 17.97 13.53
C THR A 737 8.16 18.01 12.00
N THR A 738 9.16 17.40 11.35
CA THR A 738 9.38 17.53 9.90
C THR A 738 9.14 16.22 9.16
N LEU A 739 9.71 15.10 9.62
CA LEU A 739 9.51 13.80 8.96
C LEU A 739 8.14 13.19 9.30
N GLY A 740 7.69 13.32 10.54
CA GLY A 740 6.40 12.80 11.02
C GLY A 740 5.20 13.13 10.11
N PRO A 741 4.99 14.40 9.71
CA PRO A 741 3.92 14.77 8.79
C PRO A 741 4.01 14.14 7.39
N LYS A 742 5.23 13.88 6.89
CA LYS A 742 5.45 13.26 5.57
C LYS A 742 4.96 11.81 5.57
N VAL A 743 5.23 11.05 6.63
CA VAL A 743 5.01 9.59 6.66
C VAL A 743 3.55 9.14 6.90
N LEU A 744 2.57 10.06 6.90
CA LEU A 744 1.19 9.77 7.28
C LEU A 744 0.39 9.06 6.16
N ALA A 745 -0.35 8.02 6.52
CA ALA A 745 -1.30 7.34 5.62
C ALA A 745 -2.41 8.29 5.12
N GLY A 746 -2.81 9.28 5.92
CA GLY A 746 -3.77 10.30 5.49
C GLY A 746 -3.26 11.14 4.32
N ARG A 747 -1.95 11.34 4.19
CA ARG A 747 -1.34 12.00 3.02
C ARG A 747 -1.36 11.06 1.82
N MET A 748 -0.92 9.82 2.00
CA MET A 748 -0.96 8.78 0.96
C MET A 748 -2.37 8.62 0.36
N VAL A 749 -3.41 8.48 1.19
CA VAL A 749 -4.80 8.30 0.70
C VAL A 749 -5.30 9.53 -0.06
N ARG A 750 -4.93 10.75 0.35
CA ARG A 750 -5.27 11.97 -0.42
C ARG A 750 -4.63 11.96 -1.80
N GLU A 751 -3.36 11.57 -1.89
CA GLU A 751 -2.68 11.42 -3.18
C GLU A 751 -3.36 10.38 -4.07
N TYR A 752 -3.76 9.23 -3.52
CA TYR A 752 -4.56 8.25 -4.26
C TYR A 752 -5.88 8.85 -4.77
N VAL A 753 -6.62 9.56 -3.92
CA VAL A 753 -7.88 10.20 -4.31
C VAL A 753 -7.66 11.21 -5.43
N GLU A 754 -6.70 12.11 -5.29
CA GLU A 754 -6.47 13.23 -6.21
C GLU A 754 -5.82 12.77 -7.53
N ARG A 755 -4.80 11.89 -7.46
CA ARG A 755 -3.97 11.52 -8.61
C ARG A 755 -4.46 10.26 -9.34
N LEU A 756 -5.21 9.38 -8.68
CA LEU A 756 -5.60 8.08 -9.25
C LEU A 756 -7.12 7.85 -9.27
N TYR A 757 -7.81 7.94 -8.13
CA TYR A 757 -9.23 7.59 -8.05
C TYR A 757 -10.15 8.61 -8.73
N ALA A 758 -9.92 9.92 -8.55
CA ALA A 758 -10.73 10.93 -9.23
C ALA A 758 -10.56 10.89 -10.77
N PRO A 759 -9.33 10.81 -11.32
CA PRO A 759 -9.15 10.55 -12.74
C PRO A 759 -9.77 9.24 -13.22
N ALA A 760 -9.67 8.14 -12.46
CA ALA A 760 -10.30 6.86 -12.82
C ALA A 760 -11.83 6.95 -12.86
N ALA A 761 -12.45 7.64 -11.89
CA ALA A 761 -13.89 7.87 -11.90
C ALA A 761 -14.33 8.70 -13.11
N ARG A 762 -13.56 9.73 -13.49
CA ARG A 762 -13.84 10.51 -14.71
C ARG A 762 -13.72 9.66 -15.97
N SER A 763 -12.66 8.85 -16.08
CA SER A 763 -12.49 7.91 -17.20
C SER A 763 -13.62 6.90 -17.27
N HIS A 764 -14.02 6.31 -16.14
CA HIS A 764 -15.14 5.38 -16.05
C HIS A 764 -16.45 6.00 -16.54
N ARG A 765 -16.76 7.24 -16.12
CA ARG A 765 -17.98 7.95 -16.57
C ARG A 765 -17.92 8.35 -18.04
N ALA A 766 -16.73 8.67 -18.56
CA ALA A 766 -16.53 9.02 -19.96
C ALA A 766 -16.59 7.79 -20.89
N LEU A 767 -16.17 6.61 -20.41
CA LEU A 767 -16.20 5.36 -21.16
C LEU A 767 -17.57 4.66 -21.03
N THR A 768 -18.59 5.25 -21.65
CA THR A 768 -19.85 4.55 -21.89
C THR A 768 -19.61 3.32 -22.78
N LEU A 769 -20.54 2.36 -22.83
CA LEU A 769 -20.38 1.18 -23.70
C LEU A 769 -20.18 1.55 -25.17
N GLU A 770 -20.83 2.61 -25.64
CA GLU A 770 -20.64 3.13 -27.00
C GLU A 770 -19.22 3.68 -27.21
N ALA A 771 -18.75 4.53 -26.30
CA ALA A 771 -17.40 5.10 -26.35
C ALA A 771 -16.31 4.03 -26.18
N ALA A 772 -16.55 3.01 -25.34
CA ALA A 772 -15.68 1.87 -25.16
C ALA A 772 -15.59 1.03 -26.46
N ALA A 773 -16.71 0.81 -27.14
CA ALA A 773 -16.74 0.11 -28.42
C ALA A 773 -16.02 0.89 -29.53
N GLU A 774 -16.14 2.22 -29.54
CA GLU A 774 -15.37 3.09 -30.43
C GLU A 774 -13.87 2.97 -30.15
N LEU A 775 -13.46 3.08 -28.88
CA LEU A 775 -12.05 2.96 -28.48
C LEU A 775 -11.49 1.57 -28.81
N ALA A 776 -12.25 0.50 -28.59
CA ALA A 776 -11.86 -0.86 -28.92
C ALA A 776 -11.64 -1.03 -30.43
N ARG A 777 -12.59 -0.57 -31.27
CA ARG A 777 -12.43 -0.56 -32.73
C ARG A 777 -11.24 0.27 -33.18
N TRP A 778 -11.04 1.42 -32.55
CA TRP A 778 -9.89 2.30 -32.80
C TRP A 778 -8.58 1.56 -32.48
N LYS A 779 -8.43 0.97 -31.28
CA LYS A 779 -7.21 0.23 -30.88
C LYS A 779 -6.92 -0.94 -31.81
N THR A 780 -7.94 -1.69 -32.24
CA THR A 780 -7.79 -2.80 -33.20
C THR A 780 -7.29 -2.30 -34.55
N ARG A 781 -7.90 -1.23 -35.11
CA ARG A 781 -7.46 -0.62 -36.37
C ARG A 781 -6.03 -0.10 -36.29
N ILE A 782 -5.69 0.60 -35.20
CA ILE A 782 -4.35 1.15 -34.98
C ILE A 782 -3.30 0.04 -34.94
N ARG A 783 -3.53 -1.02 -34.15
CA ARG A 783 -2.59 -2.16 -34.05
C ARG A 783 -2.38 -2.86 -35.40
N ALA A 784 -3.45 -3.02 -36.19
CA ALA A 784 -3.37 -3.65 -37.50
C ALA A 784 -2.58 -2.81 -38.51
N ALA A 785 -2.72 -1.47 -38.47
CA ALA A 785 -2.05 -0.56 -39.39
C ALA A 785 -0.64 -0.14 -38.94
N TRP A 786 -0.28 -0.33 -37.67
CA TRP A 786 0.98 0.15 -37.10
C TRP A 786 2.26 -0.31 -37.83
N PRO A 787 2.36 -1.54 -38.36
CA PRO A 787 3.54 -1.98 -39.11
C PRO A 787 3.88 -1.10 -40.32
N ASP A 788 2.90 -0.37 -40.89
CA ASP A 788 3.10 0.52 -42.03
C ASP A 788 3.49 1.96 -41.62
N VAL A 789 3.48 2.26 -40.32
CA VAL A 789 3.84 3.59 -39.79
C VAL A 789 5.36 3.70 -39.66
N ALA A 790 5.95 4.73 -40.27
CA ALA A 790 7.40 4.93 -40.21
C ALA A 790 7.80 6.40 -40.36
N VAL A 791 8.94 6.75 -39.77
CA VAL A 791 9.64 8.01 -40.04
C VAL A 791 10.60 7.76 -41.20
N ASP A 792 10.26 8.23 -42.40
CA ASP A 792 11.04 7.97 -43.62
C ASP A 792 12.23 8.94 -43.77
N HIS A 793 12.13 10.16 -43.22
CA HIS A 793 13.21 11.14 -43.31
C HIS A 793 13.08 12.23 -42.23
N VAL A 794 14.22 12.74 -41.75
CA VAL A 794 14.29 13.85 -40.79
C VAL A 794 15.29 14.88 -41.30
N GLU A 795 14.86 16.14 -41.37
CA GLU A 795 15.68 17.30 -41.74
C GLU A 795 15.68 18.30 -40.60
N ALA A 796 16.80 18.95 -40.37
CA ALA A 796 16.93 20.02 -39.39
C ALA A 796 17.69 21.21 -39.95
N HIS A 797 17.15 22.41 -39.76
CA HIS A 797 17.76 23.65 -40.23
C HIS A 797 17.84 24.69 -39.11
N LEU A 798 19.05 25.19 -38.83
CA LEU A 798 19.26 26.28 -37.88
C LEU A 798 18.73 27.60 -38.44
N THR A 799 18.00 28.34 -37.59
CA THR A 799 17.49 29.67 -37.92
C THR A 799 17.92 30.67 -36.82
N PRO A 800 18.77 31.67 -37.13
CA PRO A 800 19.48 31.88 -38.41
C PRO A 800 20.59 30.83 -38.66
N PRO A 801 21.05 30.65 -39.91
CA PRO A 801 22.14 29.72 -40.23
C PRO A 801 23.43 30.13 -39.52
N ALA A 802 24.05 29.23 -38.78
CA ALA A 802 25.28 29.49 -38.05
C ALA A 802 26.54 29.27 -38.94
N PRO A 803 27.51 30.20 -38.97
CA PRO A 803 28.79 29.99 -39.65
C PRO A 803 29.57 28.84 -39.00
N GLY A 804 29.87 27.77 -39.76
CA GLY A 804 30.66 26.64 -39.27
C GLY A 804 29.88 25.51 -38.59
N GLY A 805 28.54 25.53 -38.62
CA GLY A 805 27.69 24.41 -38.19
C GLY A 805 27.47 24.27 -36.68
N ALA A 806 28.07 25.14 -35.86
CA ALA A 806 27.86 25.16 -34.42
C ALA A 806 26.63 26.03 -34.06
N ALA A 807 25.63 25.44 -33.41
CA ALA A 807 24.45 26.17 -32.94
C ALA A 807 24.77 27.04 -31.72
N GLU A 808 24.24 28.27 -31.68
CA GLU A 808 24.37 29.17 -30.53
C GLU A 808 23.19 29.02 -29.56
N LEU A 809 23.44 29.24 -28.26
CA LEU A 809 22.39 29.26 -27.24
C LEU A 809 21.33 30.32 -27.60
N GLY A 810 20.06 29.91 -27.64
CA GLY A 810 18.94 30.77 -28.03
C GLY A 810 18.57 30.68 -29.52
N SER A 811 19.35 29.97 -30.35
CA SER A 811 18.96 29.66 -31.73
C SER A 811 17.79 28.65 -31.77
N THR A 812 17.06 28.64 -32.89
CA THR A 812 15.94 27.70 -33.10
C THR A 812 16.28 26.76 -34.25
N LEU A 813 16.11 25.46 -34.00
CA LEU A 813 16.20 24.41 -34.99
C LEU A 813 14.80 24.16 -35.58
N SER A 814 14.63 24.40 -36.87
CA SER A 814 13.40 24.00 -37.57
C SER A 814 13.50 22.53 -37.91
N LEU A 815 12.77 21.68 -37.17
CA LEU A 815 12.69 20.25 -37.42
C LEU A 815 11.59 19.96 -38.44
N ARG A 816 11.92 19.14 -39.44
CA ARG A 816 10.97 18.62 -40.41
C ARG A 816 11.10 17.11 -40.50
N ALA A 817 9.99 16.40 -40.43
CA ALA A 817 9.95 14.95 -40.56
C ALA A 817 9.00 14.55 -41.70
N ARG A 818 9.43 13.60 -42.53
CA ARG A 818 8.57 12.91 -43.49
C ARG A 818 8.11 11.61 -42.85
N VAL A 819 6.81 11.50 -42.58
CA VAL A 819 6.22 10.37 -41.86
C VAL A 819 5.17 9.69 -42.73
N ARG A 820 5.30 8.37 -42.86
CA ARG A 820 4.32 7.50 -43.51
C ARG A 820 3.38 6.94 -42.46
N LEU A 821 2.08 7.04 -42.70
CA LEU A 821 1.03 6.60 -41.77
C LEU A 821 0.27 5.34 -42.24
N GLY A 822 0.59 4.83 -43.43
CA GLY A 822 -0.17 3.75 -44.06
C GLY A 822 -1.63 4.15 -44.26
N THR A 823 -2.55 3.42 -43.63
CA THR A 823 -4.00 3.66 -43.68
C THR A 823 -4.53 4.58 -42.58
N LEU A 824 -3.65 5.11 -41.71
CA LEU A 824 -4.04 5.97 -40.59
C LEU A 824 -4.12 7.45 -40.97
N ASP A 825 -4.98 8.19 -40.25
CA ASP A 825 -5.11 9.62 -40.40
C ASP A 825 -4.18 10.39 -39.46
N PRO A 826 -3.80 11.64 -39.77
CA PRO A 826 -3.01 12.47 -38.87
C PRO A 826 -3.66 12.72 -37.50
N ALA A 827 -4.98 12.52 -37.36
CA ALA A 827 -5.69 12.63 -36.09
C ALA A 827 -5.52 11.38 -35.19
N ASP A 828 -5.09 10.25 -35.76
CA ASP A 828 -4.85 9.00 -35.04
C ASP A 828 -3.48 8.94 -34.37
N VAL A 829 -2.58 9.85 -34.72
CA VAL A 829 -1.20 9.87 -34.26
C VAL A 829 -0.75 11.24 -33.77
N GLU A 830 0.23 11.24 -32.88
CA GLU A 830 1.01 12.41 -32.54
C GLU A 830 2.47 12.18 -32.97
N VAL A 831 2.98 13.04 -33.84
CA VAL A 831 4.40 13.07 -34.21
C VAL A 831 5.10 14.02 -33.25
N GLN A 832 6.14 13.54 -32.58
CA GLN A 832 6.88 14.30 -31.58
C GLN A 832 8.36 14.33 -31.90
N ALA A 833 9.01 15.47 -31.63
CA ALA A 833 10.45 15.51 -31.42
C ALA A 833 10.74 15.27 -29.94
N VAL A 834 11.66 14.35 -29.67
CA VAL A 834 12.21 14.09 -28.34
C VAL A 834 13.62 14.67 -28.33
N ALA A 835 13.87 15.69 -27.51
CA ALA A 835 15.13 16.41 -27.51
C ALA A 835 15.66 16.66 -26.09
N GLY A 836 16.97 16.52 -25.89
CA GLY A 836 17.59 16.59 -24.57
C GLY A 836 19.13 16.59 -24.61
N ARG A 837 19.73 16.36 -23.45
CA ARG A 837 21.19 16.16 -23.33
C ARG A 837 21.56 14.80 -23.91
N VAL A 838 22.79 14.68 -24.40
CA VAL A 838 23.32 13.41 -24.89
C VAL A 838 24.44 12.99 -23.94
N ASP A 839 24.38 11.74 -23.47
CA ASP A 839 25.44 11.15 -22.66
C ASP A 839 26.53 10.48 -23.51
N ASP A 840 27.53 9.87 -22.87
CA ASP A 840 28.66 9.23 -23.56
C ASP A 840 28.27 7.99 -24.38
N THR A 841 27.00 7.57 -24.31
CA THR A 841 26.42 6.44 -25.08
C THR A 841 25.41 6.88 -26.13
N ASP A 842 25.38 8.18 -26.45
CA ASP A 842 24.43 8.81 -27.37
C ASP A 842 22.96 8.75 -26.91
N HIS A 843 22.69 8.47 -25.63
CA HIS A 843 21.33 8.40 -25.10
C HIS A 843 20.81 9.80 -24.72
N ILE A 844 19.54 10.08 -25.04
CA ILE A 844 18.91 11.36 -24.71
C ILE A 844 18.46 11.37 -23.25
N THR A 845 19.07 12.22 -22.44
CA THR A 845 18.72 12.46 -21.04
C THR A 845 18.01 13.80 -20.85
N ASP A 846 17.21 13.93 -19.79
CA ASP A 846 16.36 15.11 -19.53
C ASP A 846 15.47 15.50 -20.73
N ALA A 847 14.86 14.50 -21.36
CA ALA A 847 14.13 14.66 -22.61
C ALA A 847 12.94 15.64 -22.48
N THR A 848 12.73 16.41 -23.55
CA THR A 848 11.57 17.27 -23.75
C THR A 848 10.83 16.84 -25.01
N HIS A 849 9.50 16.82 -24.94
CA HIS A 849 8.64 16.35 -26.03
C HIS A 849 7.95 17.54 -26.71
N ILE A 850 8.14 17.68 -28.02
CA ILE A 850 7.59 18.78 -28.81
C ILE A 850 6.73 18.21 -29.93
N PRO A 851 5.41 18.52 -29.97
CA PRO A 851 4.54 18.01 -31.03
C PRO A 851 4.83 18.72 -32.37
N LEU A 852 4.99 17.93 -33.43
CA LEU A 852 5.10 18.42 -34.80
C LEU A 852 3.71 18.52 -35.43
N LYS A 853 3.48 19.58 -36.21
CA LYS A 853 2.22 19.80 -36.92
C LYS A 853 2.34 19.38 -38.39
N PRO A 854 1.32 18.72 -38.97
CA PRO A 854 1.32 18.40 -40.38
C PRO A 854 1.23 19.69 -41.21
N THR A 855 2.12 19.87 -42.19
CA THR A 855 2.20 21.10 -43.01
C THR A 855 1.65 20.95 -44.43
N ALA A 856 1.42 19.72 -44.90
CA ALA A 856 0.89 19.44 -46.23
C ALA A 856 0.06 18.14 -46.29
N GLY A 857 -0.64 17.93 -47.41
CA GLY A 857 -1.23 16.63 -47.77
C GLY A 857 -0.17 15.54 -48.00
N PRO A 858 -0.58 14.27 -48.19
CA PRO A 858 0.37 13.20 -48.47
C PRO A 858 1.05 13.44 -49.83
N ASP A 859 2.34 13.13 -49.92
CA ASP A 859 3.09 13.15 -51.18
C ASP A 859 2.71 11.95 -52.07
N LEU A 860 3.34 11.85 -53.26
CA LEU A 860 3.06 10.76 -54.21
C LEU A 860 3.42 9.36 -53.68
N GLU A 861 4.24 9.29 -52.62
CA GLU A 861 4.65 8.06 -51.95
C GLU A 861 3.80 7.76 -50.71
N GLY A 862 2.81 8.61 -50.40
CA GLY A 862 1.88 8.46 -49.29
C GLY A 862 2.38 9.03 -47.96
N SER A 863 3.55 9.68 -47.94
CA SER A 863 4.15 10.24 -46.73
C SER A 863 3.76 11.71 -46.55
N ARG A 864 3.64 12.15 -45.29
CA ARG A 864 3.25 13.52 -44.92
C ARG A 864 4.39 14.24 -44.25
N ARG A 865 4.46 15.56 -44.44
CA ARG A 865 5.44 16.42 -43.79
C ARG A 865 4.91 16.97 -42.48
N TYR A 866 5.74 16.89 -41.45
CA TYR A 866 5.49 17.36 -40.09
C TYR A 866 6.59 18.34 -39.68
N GLU A 867 6.24 19.45 -39.04
CA GLU A 867 7.22 20.49 -38.68
C GLU A 867 6.99 21.05 -37.27
N ALA A 868 8.09 21.37 -36.58
CA ALA A 868 8.08 22.11 -35.32
C ALA A 868 9.38 22.91 -35.12
N PRO A 869 9.31 24.09 -34.46
CA PRO A 869 10.49 24.76 -33.95
C PRO A 869 10.97 24.11 -32.66
N LEU A 870 12.28 23.82 -32.57
CA LEU A 870 12.96 23.36 -31.37
C LEU A 870 13.93 24.45 -30.89
N ALA A 871 13.66 25.05 -29.73
CA ALA A 871 14.51 26.07 -29.14
C ALA A 871 15.72 25.44 -28.44
N LEU A 872 16.92 25.87 -28.80
CA LEU A 872 18.16 25.41 -28.17
C LEU A 872 18.48 26.28 -26.95
N ASN A 873 17.94 25.87 -25.80
CA ASN A 873 17.97 26.64 -24.55
C ASN A 873 19.05 26.19 -23.55
N ARG A 874 19.96 25.31 -23.96
CA ARG A 874 21.02 24.74 -23.10
C ARG A 874 22.36 24.66 -23.84
N THR A 875 23.46 24.67 -23.08
CA THR A 875 24.83 24.45 -23.58
C THR A 875 25.30 23.01 -23.33
N GLY A 876 26.17 22.51 -24.22
CA GLY A 876 26.72 21.15 -24.19
C GLY A 876 26.19 20.25 -25.31
N PRO A 877 26.56 18.96 -25.33
CA PRO A 877 26.01 17.97 -26.27
C PRO A 877 24.48 17.94 -26.18
N PHE A 878 23.83 18.02 -27.33
CA PHE A 878 22.38 18.13 -27.46
C PHE A 878 21.93 17.26 -28.62
N GLY A 879 20.89 16.46 -28.39
CA GLY A 879 20.40 15.46 -29.33
C GLY A 879 18.89 15.56 -29.47
N TYR A 880 18.40 15.10 -30.61
CA TYR A 880 16.97 14.97 -30.85
C TYR A 880 16.69 13.73 -31.70
N THR A 881 15.50 13.17 -31.53
CA THR A 881 14.92 12.15 -32.42
C THR A 881 13.46 12.47 -32.71
N ILE A 882 12.87 11.83 -33.72
CA ILE A 882 11.45 11.96 -34.06
C ILE A 882 10.76 10.64 -33.76
N ARG A 883 9.61 10.68 -33.09
CA ARG A 883 8.78 9.49 -32.88
C ARG A 883 7.33 9.74 -33.28
N VAL A 884 6.62 8.66 -33.55
CA VAL A 884 5.17 8.64 -33.79
C VAL A 884 4.52 7.80 -32.71
N LEU A 885 3.49 8.34 -32.07
CA LEU A 885 2.70 7.68 -31.04
C LEU A 885 1.22 7.68 -31.43
N PRO A 886 0.43 6.65 -31.10
CA PRO A 886 -1.02 6.72 -31.26
C PRO A 886 -1.60 7.79 -30.33
N THR A 887 -2.63 8.51 -30.78
CA THR A 887 -3.33 9.50 -29.94
C THR A 887 -4.84 9.33 -30.05
N HIS A 888 -5.51 9.39 -28.90
CA HIS A 888 -6.96 9.34 -28.82
C HIS A 888 -7.43 10.01 -27.50
N PRO A 889 -8.52 10.80 -27.50
CA PRO A 889 -8.95 11.57 -26.31
C PRO A 889 -9.26 10.74 -25.07
N LEU A 890 -9.60 9.46 -25.26
CA LEU A 890 -9.94 8.52 -24.16
C LEU A 890 -8.73 7.74 -23.61
N LEU A 891 -7.53 7.91 -24.17
CA LEU A 891 -6.32 7.32 -23.59
C LEU A 891 -5.91 8.10 -22.34
N SER A 892 -5.40 7.36 -21.36
CA SER A 892 -4.84 7.97 -20.14
C SER A 892 -3.37 8.35 -20.26
N HIS A 893 -2.65 7.69 -21.18
CA HIS A 893 -1.23 7.87 -21.42
C HIS A 893 -0.89 7.49 -22.88
N PRO A 894 0.05 8.18 -23.56
CA PRO A 894 0.42 7.86 -24.94
C PRO A 894 0.99 6.44 -25.12
N ALA A 895 1.69 5.91 -24.11
CA ALA A 895 2.22 4.55 -24.12
C ALA A 895 1.15 3.46 -23.88
N GLU A 896 -0.10 3.81 -23.57
CA GLU A 896 -1.15 2.82 -23.26
C GLU A 896 -1.34 1.73 -24.34
N PRO A 897 -1.26 2.04 -25.66
CA PRO A 897 -1.34 1.02 -26.70
C PRO A 897 -0.10 0.12 -26.84
N GLY A 898 1.05 0.53 -26.28
CA GLY A 898 2.34 -0.17 -26.43
C GLY A 898 2.94 -0.07 -27.85
N LEU A 899 2.65 1.02 -28.55
CA LEU A 899 3.04 1.23 -29.95
C LEU A 899 3.83 2.53 -30.10
N ILE A 900 4.98 2.44 -30.75
CA ILE A 900 5.85 3.56 -31.10
C ILE A 900 6.49 3.29 -32.46
N ALA A 901 6.71 4.34 -33.25
CA ALA A 901 7.57 4.27 -34.43
C ALA A 901 8.66 5.32 -34.31
N ILE A 902 9.91 4.90 -34.48
CA ILE A 902 11.12 5.72 -34.45
C ILE A 902 11.85 5.60 -35.81
N PRO A 903 12.80 6.48 -36.15
CA PRO A 903 13.55 6.38 -37.38
C PRO A 903 14.41 5.11 -37.36
N SER A 904 14.60 4.47 -38.52
CA SER A 904 15.56 3.36 -38.64
C SER A 904 17.00 3.85 -38.49
N GLU A 905 17.95 2.97 -38.18
CA GLU A 905 19.38 3.32 -38.12
C GLU A 905 19.87 3.98 -39.42
N THR A 906 19.42 3.48 -40.58
CA THR A 906 19.70 4.03 -41.91
C THR A 906 19.12 5.43 -42.14
N THR A 907 17.97 5.76 -41.53
CA THR A 907 17.40 7.11 -41.59
C THR A 907 18.03 8.06 -40.57
N SER A 908 18.51 7.52 -39.44
CA SER A 908 19.28 8.27 -38.44
C SER A 908 20.63 8.73 -38.99
N GLU A 909 21.35 7.86 -39.72
CA GLU A 909 22.61 8.21 -40.41
C GLU A 909 22.41 9.29 -41.48
N ALA A 910 21.29 9.25 -42.21
CA ALA A 910 20.96 10.25 -43.25
C ALA A 910 20.52 11.61 -42.68
N ALA A 911 20.02 11.65 -41.45
CA ALA A 911 19.58 12.87 -40.75
C ALA A 911 20.75 13.73 -40.21
N GLY A 912 22.00 13.29 -40.41
CA GLY A 912 23.18 14.04 -40.02
C GLY A 912 23.35 14.14 -38.51
N VAL A 913 23.07 13.05 -37.77
CA VAL A 913 23.61 12.92 -36.42
C VAL A 913 25.12 13.07 -36.54
N LEU A 914 25.64 14.14 -35.94
CA LEU A 914 27.07 14.42 -35.82
C LEU A 914 27.68 13.33 -34.93
N MET A 915 27.88 12.13 -35.49
CA MET A 915 28.71 11.12 -34.86
C MET A 915 30.14 11.68 -34.76
N ARG A 916 30.64 11.76 -33.53
CA ARG A 916 32.06 11.77 -33.24
C ARG A 916 32.36 10.79 -32.14
#